data_AF-A0AAY5EKY2-F1
#
_entry.id   AF-A0AAY5EKY2-F1
#
_cell.length_a   1.000
_cell.length_b   1.000
_cell.length_c   1.000
_cell.angle_alpha   90.00
_cell.angle_beta   90.00
_cell.angle_gamma   90.00
#
_symmetry.space_group_name_H-M   'P 1'
#
loop_
_entity.id
_entity.type
_entity.pdbx_description
1 polymer ?
#
loop_
_entity_poly.entity_id
_entity_poly.type
_entity_poly.pdbx_seq_one_letter_code
_entity_poly.pdbx_strand_id
1 'polypeptide(L)'
;MNLNLKEISMCSVLKSKLRDKCQKIHEGISQQGTTALLNEIYTELYITEGGSGEVNNEHEVRQIEAASRRRATQETPIKCSDIFRPLPGQDKAIRTVLTKGVAGIGKTVSVQKFILDWSEGRTNQDVLFIFPLPFRELNLMKEKKFSLVQLLHCFFPEMCEVKPKHYTNHKILFIFDGLDECRLPLDFQNNERLWDVTELTSVDVLLTNLIKGNLLPSALLWITSRPAAANQIPPECVDQVTEVRGFSEPQKEEYFGKRICDQGLANRIISHMKSSRSLYIMCHIPVFCWIAATVLERMLGEVKSGEIPKTLTQMFTHFLIFQLRHKDEKYGGSMKGQKRTPNQMTEHVLALGKLAFQQLEKGNLIFYEEDLRNCGIDVREMSVYSGMCTQIFRQEFELQLGKVFSFVHLSVQEFLAALFVFISFITTNTNVLQQKHPGFFSIFKTPMSVFLNSAVDKALQSQNGHLDLFLRFLLGLSLESNQTLLRGLLIQTGSSSHSREETVKYIKEKIRENSSPEKSINLFHCLNELNDHSLVQEVQTYLSRGGNHHLHGARLSPAQWSALAFVLLNSEEQLDEFDLRKYDPSEECLLRLLPVVKASRKAILSGCGLTEESCKSLTSVLQTENSMRELEINNNDLQNSGVEQLCAGLKSSHCKLEILSLAISNLGENTCENLASSLQLPNSLLRELDLSTNDLNNSGVEQLSAGLKSSHCKLEILRLSGCLVTEEGCSSLASALRSNPSHLKELDLTYNHPGESGVKLLSARLEDPHCRLDTLRVEHAGEIRIKPGLRKYACDLTLDPNTAHTHLSLSERNRKVTCVWEQQSYPDHPERFDVCKQVLCRESLTRRCYWEVEWSERAGIALTYKGIRRKGRSDDCGFGCNIKSWSLICSDNSYTVRHNNKRTAISAPSSSNRVGVYLDWPAGTLSFYSVSSHTLTLTHLHTLHSTFTEPLYAGFWVYSDSSVCVCEVE
;
A
#
# COMPACT_ATOMS: atom_id res chain seq x y z
N MET A 1 -25.49 14.00 41.14
CA MET A 1 -26.54 12.96 41.13
C MET A 1 -26.26 12.00 42.26
N ASN A 2 -27.18 11.87 43.22
CA ASN A 2 -27.03 10.92 44.34
C ASN A 2 -27.40 9.52 43.82
N LEU A 3 -26.39 8.72 43.47
CA LEU A 3 -26.56 7.28 43.23
C LEU A 3 -27.10 6.64 44.52
N ASN A 4 -28.10 5.75 44.40
CA ASN A 4 -28.62 5.02 45.54
C ASN A 4 -27.58 4.01 46.04
N LEU A 5 -27.48 3.77 47.35
CA LEU A 5 -26.55 2.80 47.96
C LEU A 5 -26.63 1.40 47.33
N LYS A 6 -27.83 0.97 46.92
CA LYS A 6 -28.03 -0.29 46.17
C LYS A 6 -27.36 -0.28 44.79
N GLU A 7 -27.45 0.82 44.04
CA GLU A 7 -26.86 0.92 42.70
C GLU A 7 -25.33 0.89 42.76
N ILE A 8 -24.74 1.57 43.75
CA ILE A 8 -23.30 1.56 44.01
C ILE A 8 -22.84 0.14 44.35
N SER A 9 -23.60 -0.57 45.20
CA SER A 9 -23.30 -1.96 45.55
C SER A 9 -23.34 -2.89 44.34
N MET A 10 -24.35 -2.77 43.47
CA MET A 10 -24.48 -3.62 42.29
C MET A 10 -23.41 -3.32 41.23
N CYS A 11 -23.13 -2.05 40.98
CA CYS A 11 -22.02 -1.63 40.11
C CYS A 11 -20.69 -2.19 40.62
N SER A 12 -20.44 -2.15 41.94
CA SER A 12 -19.25 -2.73 42.56
C SER A 12 -19.15 -4.26 42.34
N VAL A 13 -20.27 -4.99 42.45
CA VAL A 13 -20.31 -6.43 42.20
C VAL A 13 -20.00 -6.74 40.73
N LEU A 14 -20.64 -6.03 39.80
CA LEU A 14 -20.40 -6.19 38.37
C LEU A 14 -18.93 -5.87 38.02
N LYS A 15 -18.40 -4.75 38.54
CA LYS A 15 -16.98 -4.39 38.38
C LYS A 15 -16.06 -5.50 38.89
N SER A 16 -16.35 -6.09 40.06
CA SER A 16 -15.54 -7.18 40.61
C SER A 16 -15.53 -8.40 39.69
N LYS A 17 -16.70 -8.85 39.21
CA LYS A 17 -16.77 -10.02 38.30
C LYS A 17 -16.09 -9.77 36.97
N LEU A 18 -16.29 -8.58 36.38
CA LEU A 18 -15.66 -8.22 35.12
C LEU A 18 -14.14 -8.05 35.28
N ARG A 19 -13.67 -7.50 36.40
CA ARG A 19 -12.25 -7.45 36.75
C ARG A 19 -11.66 -8.85 36.78
N ASP A 20 -12.27 -9.78 37.51
CA ASP A 20 -11.77 -11.15 37.63
C ASP A 20 -11.76 -11.89 36.28
N LYS A 21 -12.75 -11.60 35.40
CA LYS A 21 -12.83 -12.14 34.03
C LYS A 21 -11.78 -11.56 33.09
N CYS A 22 -11.47 -10.27 33.18
CA CYS A 22 -10.58 -9.56 32.26
C CYS A 22 -9.12 -9.44 32.74
N GLN A 23 -8.85 -9.66 34.04
CA GLN A 23 -7.51 -9.53 34.62
C GLN A 23 -6.53 -10.60 34.11
N LYS A 24 -7.04 -11.77 33.72
CA LYS A 24 -6.23 -12.90 33.26
C LYS A 24 -6.46 -13.16 31.78
N ILE A 25 -5.38 -13.12 30.99
CA ILE A 25 -5.43 -13.69 29.64
C ILE A 25 -5.15 -15.18 29.77
N HIS A 26 -6.09 -15.99 29.28
CA HIS A 26 -5.90 -17.42 29.16
C HIS A 26 -5.19 -17.70 27.84
N GLU A 27 -3.88 -17.96 27.91
CA GLU A 27 -3.13 -18.52 26.79
C GLU A 27 -3.54 -20.00 26.60
N GLY A 28 -4.68 -20.22 25.94
CA GLY A 28 -5.30 -21.54 25.76
C GLY A 28 -6.48 -21.83 26.72
N ILE A 29 -7.28 -22.87 26.42
CA ILE A 29 -8.58 -23.19 27.05
C ILE A 29 -8.50 -23.99 28.37
N SER A 30 -7.68 -23.64 29.35
CA SER A 30 -7.83 -24.33 30.66
C SER A 30 -7.66 -23.43 31.86
N GLN A 31 -8.46 -23.73 32.89
CA GLN A 31 -8.47 -23.12 34.23
C GLN A 31 -7.12 -23.17 34.97
N GLN A 32 -6.09 -23.80 34.38
CA GLN A 32 -4.74 -23.96 34.93
C GLN A 32 -3.66 -23.83 33.83
N GLY A 33 -3.86 -22.99 32.82
CA GLY A 33 -2.75 -22.52 31.97
C GLY A 33 -1.85 -21.55 32.76
N THR A 34 -0.65 -21.27 32.25
CA THR A 34 0.14 -20.10 32.67
C THR A 34 -0.72 -18.86 32.45
N THR A 35 -1.36 -18.39 33.51
CA THR A 35 -2.23 -17.22 33.48
C THR A 35 -1.32 -16.00 33.60
N ALA A 36 -1.13 -15.30 32.48
CA ALA A 36 -0.46 -14.00 32.50
C ALA A 36 -1.47 -12.93 32.92
N LEU A 37 -1.03 -12.01 33.79
CA LEU A 37 -1.83 -10.85 34.12
C LEU A 37 -1.84 -9.92 32.90
N LEU A 38 -3.04 -9.53 32.45
CA LEU A 38 -3.21 -8.68 31.26
C LEU A 38 -2.32 -7.44 31.34
N ASN A 39 -2.26 -6.77 32.50
CA ASN A 39 -1.47 -5.56 32.68
C ASN A 39 0.06 -5.76 32.54
N GLU A 40 0.57 -6.98 32.73
CA GLU A 40 2.02 -7.27 32.62
C GLU A 40 2.45 -7.47 31.16
N ILE A 41 1.58 -8.10 30.36
CA ILE A 41 1.88 -8.44 28.96
C ILE A 41 1.23 -7.49 27.94
N TYR A 42 0.31 -6.63 28.37
CA TYR A 42 -0.39 -5.72 27.47
C TYR A 42 0.57 -4.68 26.90
N THR A 43 0.66 -4.66 25.58
CA THR A 43 1.26 -3.60 24.79
C THR A 43 0.13 -2.80 24.16
N GLU A 44 0.14 -1.48 24.35
CA GLU A 44 -0.92 -0.60 23.85
C GLU A 44 -1.02 -0.73 22.32
N LEU A 45 -2.22 -0.96 21.79
CA LEU A 45 -2.41 -1.10 20.35
C LEU A 45 -2.52 0.26 19.68
N TYR A 46 -1.97 0.36 18.47
CA TYR A 46 -2.14 1.55 17.64
C TYR A 46 -3.54 1.56 17.02
N ILE A 47 -4.42 2.45 17.50
CA ILE A 47 -5.79 2.64 17.01
C ILE A 47 -5.89 4.00 16.34
N THR A 48 -6.57 4.06 15.19
CA THR A 48 -6.72 5.27 14.38
C THR A 48 -8.17 5.47 13.94
N GLU A 49 -8.52 6.65 13.44
CA GLU A 49 -9.81 6.86 12.78
C GLU A 49 -9.86 6.03 11.48
N GLY A 50 -10.91 5.22 11.33
CA GLY A 50 -11.08 4.35 10.17
C GLY A 50 -11.62 5.15 8.99
N GLY A 51 -11.02 4.96 7.80
CA GLY A 51 -11.47 5.59 6.54
C GLY A 51 -12.89 5.19 6.11
N SER A 52 -13.38 5.79 5.03
CA SER A 52 -14.74 5.59 4.48
C SER A 52 -15.15 4.11 4.47
N GLY A 53 -16.39 3.83 4.85
CA GLY A 53 -16.94 2.50 5.20
C GLY A 53 -16.89 1.37 4.16
N GLU A 54 -16.07 1.48 3.11
CA GLU A 54 -15.87 0.45 2.09
C GLU A 54 -15.20 -0.81 2.65
N VAL A 55 -15.56 -1.95 2.06
CA VAL A 55 -15.15 -3.27 2.51
C VAL A 55 -13.85 -3.66 1.81
N ASN A 56 -12.74 -3.74 2.55
CA ASN A 56 -11.55 -4.41 2.03
C ASN A 56 -11.79 -5.93 2.01
N ASN A 57 -11.98 -6.46 0.80
CA ASN A 57 -12.24 -7.88 0.56
C ASN A 57 -10.96 -8.72 0.45
N GLU A 58 -9.76 -8.11 0.48
CA GLU A 58 -8.49 -8.83 0.44
C GLU A 58 -8.32 -9.75 1.66
N HIS A 59 -7.59 -10.85 1.48
CA HIS A 59 -7.27 -11.75 2.58
C HIS A 59 -6.35 -11.09 3.61
N GLU A 60 -6.46 -11.52 4.86
CA GLU A 60 -5.78 -10.91 6.01
C GLU A 60 -4.27 -10.84 5.86
N VAL A 61 -3.65 -11.86 5.24
CA VAL A 61 -2.20 -11.89 5.00
C VAL A 61 -1.73 -10.70 4.14
N ARG A 62 -2.50 -10.31 3.10
CA ARG A 62 -2.16 -9.17 2.24
C ARG A 62 -2.35 -7.85 2.98
N GLN A 63 -3.40 -7.75 3.79
CA GLN A 63 -3.65 -6.59 4.63
C GLN A 63 -2.53 -6.39 5.67
N ILE A 64 -2.03 -7.48 6.28
CA ILE A 64 -0.90 -7.44 7.23
C ILE A 64 0.36 -6.93 6.56
N GLU A 65 0.70 -7.50 5.41
CA GLU A 65 1.87 -7.09 4.64
C GLU A 65 1.76 -5.61 4.28
N ALA A 66 0.60 -5.14 3.81
CA ALA A 66 0.36 -3.73 3.48
C ALA A 66 0.40 -2.80 4.71
N ALA A 67 -0.21 -3.20 5.84
CA ALA A 67 -0.28 -2.40 7.06
C ALA A 67 1.10 -2.24 7.72
N SER A 68 1.95 -3.28 7.68
CA SER A 68 3.32 -3.22 8.21
C SER A 68 4.20 -2.15 7.57
N ARG A 69 3.84 -1.66 6.37
CA ARG A 69 4.59 -0.67 5.59
C ARG A 69 4.11 0.78 5.82
N ARG A 70 3.06 1.00 6.62
CA ARG A 70 2.48 2.34 6.83
C ARG A 70 3.24 3.14 7.87
N ARG A 71 3.27 4.47 7.69
CA ARG A 71 3.81 5.39 8.70
C ARG A 71 2.77 5.73 9.76
N ALA A 72 3.17 5.63 11.03
CA ALA A 72 2.35 6.09 12.16
C ALA A 72 2.06 7.60 12.11
N THR A 73 2.96 8.42 11.56
CA THR A 73 2.83 9.89 11.52
C THR A 73 1.72 10.42 10.60
N GLN A 74 1.07 9.56 9.82
CA GLN A 74 0.06 9.96 8.83
C GLN A 74 -1.38 9.91 9.34
N GLU A 75 -1.62 9.35 10.52
CA GLU A 75 -2.97 9.09 11.04
C GLU A 75 -3.11 9.64 12.45
N THR A 76 -4.29 10.17 12.80
CA THR A 76 -4.55 10.66 14.15
C THR A 76 -4.72 9.47 15.09
N PRO A 77 -3.81 9.24 16.05
CA PRO A 77 -3.94 8.14 16.98
C PRO A 77 -5.07 8.41 17.97
N ILE A 78 -5.83 7.36 18.27
CA ILE A 78 -6.93 7.39 19.23
C ILE A 78 -6.56 6.45 20.37
N LYS A 79 -6.51 6.98 21.60
CA LYS A 79 -6.36 6.12 22.77
C LYS A 79 -7.65 5.34 22.98
N CYS A 80 -7.52 4.05 23.32
CA CYS A 80 -8.68 3.19 23.57
C CYS A 80 -9.63 3.75 24.64
N SER A 81 -9.09 4.40 25.69
CA SER A 81 -9.86 5.07 26.74
C SER A 81 -10.65 6.29 26.26
N ASP A 82 -10.23 6.89 25.15
CA ASP A 82 -10.80 8.10 24.56
C ASP A 82 -11.69 7.79 23.35
N ILE A 83 -12.02 6.52 23.10
CA ILE A 83 -12.70 6.09 21.87
C ILE A 83 -14.09 6.72 21.63
N PHE A 84 -14.74 7.22 22.68
CA PHE A 84 -16.02 7.95 22.60
C PHE A 84 -15.87 9.47 22.72
N ARG A 85 -14.64 9.99 22.75
CA ARG A 85 -14.38 11.43 22.79
C ARG A 85 -14.26 11.97 21.37
N PRO A 86 -14.93 13.08 21.04
CA PRO A 86 -14.81 13.69 19.72
C PRO A 86 -13.38 14.15 19.47
N LEU A 87 -12.91 13.96 18.24
CA LEU A 87 -11.61 14.44 17.79
C LEU A 87 -11.60 15.98 17.68
N PRO A 88 -10.43 16.64 17.75
CA PRO A 88 -10.33 18.09 17.59
C PRO A 88 -10.97 18.55 16.26
N GLY A 89 -12.05 19.34 16.33
CA GLY A 89 -12.81 19.81 15.17
C GLY A 89 -14.11 19.06 14.87
N GLN A 90 -14.43 17.99 15.62
CA GLN A 90 -15.75 17.33 15.58
C GLN A 90 -16.62 17.83 16.74
N ASP A 91 -17.74 18.49 16.45
CA ASP A 91 -18.74 18.89 17.47
C ASP A 91 -19.85 17.84 17.67
N LYS A 92 -19.78 16.70 16.96
CA LYS A 92 -20.80 15.64 17.03
C LYS A 92 -20.54 14.70 18.20
N ALA A 93 -21.56 14.46 19.02
CA ALA A 93 -21.52 13.45 20.07
C ALA A 93 -21.42 12.04 19.45
N ILE A 94 -20.46 11.23 19.92
CA ILE A 94 -20.24 9.86 19.44
C ILE A 94 -21.04 8.89 20.33
N ARG A 95 -22.04 8.21 19.76
CA ARG A 95 -22.81 7.18 20.44
C ARG A 95 -22.35 5.77 20.05
N THR A 96 -22.20 5.52 18.75
CA THR A 96 -21.82 4.20 18.22
C THR A 96 -20.43 4.24 17.59
N VAL A 97 -19.51 3.43 18.13
CA VAL A 97 -18.19 3.19 17.55
C VAL A 97 -18.10 1.81 16.94
N LEU A 98 -17.68 1.72 15.68
CA LEU A 98 -17.34 0.46 15.01
C LEU A 98 -15.82 0.34 14.83
N THR A 99 -15.20 -0.56 15.57
CA THR A 99 -13.76 -0.85 15.48
C THR A 99 -13.48 -2.01 14.53
N LYS A 100 -12.78 -1.72 13.43
CA LYS A 100 -12.32 -2.69 12.44
C LYS A 100 -10.90 -3.15 12.72
N GLY A 101 -10.57 -4.34 12.23
CA GLY A 101 -9.19 -4.84 12.20
C GLY A 101 -9.14 -6.31 11.81
N VAL A 102 -8.03 -6.76 11.23
CA VAL A 102 -7.83 -8.16 10.81
C VAL A 102 -7.90 -9.14 12.01
N ALA A 103 -8.04 -10.45 11.76
CA ALA A 103 -8.05 -11.42 12.86
C ALA A 103 -6.74 -11.38 13.65
N GLY A 104 -6.81 -11.73 14.93
CA GLY A 104 -5.65 -11.76 15.83
C GLY A 104 -5.04 -10.40 16.19
N ILE A 105 -5.49 -9.28 15.60
CA ILE A 105 -4.89 -7.95 15.77
C ILE A 105 -5.01 -7.39 17.19
N GLY A 106 -5.86 -7.98 18.04
CA GLY A 106 -6.03 -7.57 19.44
C GLY A 106 -7.31 -6.78 19.75
N LYS A 107 -8.33 -6.82 18.88
CA LYS A 107 -9.66 -6.19 19.13
C LYS A 107 -10.26 -6.61 20.48
N THR A 108 -10.46 -7.91 20.68
CA THR A 108 -10.99 -8.49 21.93
C THR A 108 -10.10 -8.17 23.14
N VAL A 109 -8.78 -8.18 22.97
CA VAL A 109 -7.82 -7.83 24.05
C VAL A 109 -7.96 -6.36 24.45
N SER A 110 -8.22 -5.47 23.48
CA SER A 110 -8.48 -4.05 23.75
C SER A 110 -9.78 -3.83 24.52
N VAL A 111 -10.83 -4.58 24.17
CA VAL A 111 -12.09 -4.60 24.93
C VAL A 111 -11.86 -5.08 26.35
N GLN A 112 -11.12 -6.18 26.54
CA GLN A 112 -10.78 -6.69 27.87
C GLN A 112 -9.98 -5.67 28.69
N LYS A 113 -9.00 -4.99 28.08
CA LYS A 113 -8.20 -3.96 28.73
C LYS A 113 -9.04 -2.75 29.14
N PHE A 114 -9.93 -2.30 28.26
CA PHE A 114 -10.86 -1.19 28.54
C PHE A 114 -11.76 -1.52 29.74
N ILE A 115 -12.34 -2.72 29.77
CA ILE A 115 -13.18 -3.18 30.88
C ILE A 115 -12.36 -3.28 32.17
N LEU A 116 -11.13 -3.80 32.10
CA LEU A 116 -10.25 -3.92 33.25
C LEU A 116 -9.93 -2.54 33.86
N ASP A 117 -9.56 -1.57 33.04
CA ASP A 117 -9.24 -0.21 33.49
C ASP A 117 -10.46 0.52 34.06
N TRP A 118 -11.66 0.30 33.51
CA TRP A 118 -12.90 0.79 34.10
C TRP A 118 -13.21 0.12 35.44
N SER A 119 -13.01 -1.19 35.55
CA SER A 119 -13.30 -1.96 36.77
C SER A 119 -12.36 -1.64 37.93
N GLU A 120 -11.11 -1.26 37.63
CA GLU A 120 -10.08 -0.83 38.59
C GLU A 120 -10.15 0.67 38.93
N GLY A 121 -11.06 1.42 38.30
CA GLY A 121 -11.24 2.85 38.59
C GLY A 121 -10.27 3.78 37.87
N ARG A 122 -9.53 3.31 36.85
CA ARG A 122 -8.52 4.10 36.13
C ARG A 122 -9.12 5.06 35.10
N THR A 123 -10.06 4.59 34.27
CA THR A 123 -10.65 5.39 33.17
C THR A 123 -12.17 5.20 33.04
N ASN A 124 -12.84 6.08 32.28
CA ASN A 124 -14.25 5.98 31.89
C ASN A 124 -15.27 5.80 33.05
N GLN A 125 -14.97 6.40 34.22
CA GLN A 125 -15.81 6.31 35.43
C GLN A 125 -17.13 7.08 35.32
N ASP A 126 -17.32 7.85 34.24
CA ASP A 126 -18.58 8.48 33.88
C ASP A 126 -19.63 7.47 33.36
N VAL A 127 -19.21 6.26 32.99
CA VAL A 127 -20.08 5.14 32.61
C VAL A 127 -20.42 4.29 33.84
N LEU A 128 -21.71 4.15 34.16
CA LEU A 128 -22.17 3.41 35.33
C LEU A 128 -22.12 1.88 35.14
N PHE A 129 -22.53 1.40 33.97
CA PHE A 129 -22.54 -0.03 33.64
C PHE A 129 -21.91 -0.28 32.27
N ILE A 130 -21.07 -1.32 32.19
CA ILE A 130 -20.54 -1.87 30.95
C ILE A 130 -21.06 -3.30 30.79
N PHE A 131 -21.72 -3.57 29.66
CA PHE A 131 -22.28 -4.88 29.31
C PHE A 131 -21.55 -5.46 28.08
N PRO A 132 -20.50 -6.28 28.28
CA PRO A 132 -19.87 -7.00 27.19
C PRO A 132 -20.74 -8.18 26.71
N LEU A 133 -21.11 -8.16 25.44
CA LEU A 133 -21.98 -9.14 24.79
C LEU A 133 -21.31 -9.67 23.51
N PRO A 134 -20.53 -10.77 23.57
CA PRO A 134 -19.90 -11.34 22.39
C PRO A 134 -20.94 -11.94 21.43
N PHE A 135 -20.84 -11.65 20.12
CA PHE A 135 -21.77 -12.19 19.11
C PHE A 135 -21.77 -13.71 19.06
N ARG A 136 -20.60 -14.33 19.24
CA ARG A 136 -20.47 -15.79 19.36
C ARG A 136 -21.35 -16.41 20.46
N GLU A 137 -21.59 -15.70 21.57
CA GLU A 137 -22.46 -16.15 22.67
C GLU A 137 -23.93 -15.83 22.37
N LEU A 138 -24.21 -14.67 21.76
CA LEU A 138 -25.57 -14.27 21.35
C LEU A 138 -26.18 -15.25 20.33
N ASN A 139 -25.36 -15.85 19.47
CA ASN A 139 -25.80 -16.87 18.51
C ASN A 139 -26.48 -18.09 19.17
N LEU A 140 -26.12 -18.43 20.41
CA LEU A 140 -26.73 -19.54 21.15
C LEU A 140 -28.19 -19.26 21.56
N MET A 141 -28.60 -18.00 21.50
CA MET A 141 -29.90 -17.52 21.92
C MET A 141 -30.85 -17.25 20.75
N LYS A 142 -30.42 -17.53 19.50
CA LYS A 142 -31.13 -17.17 18.26
C LYS A 142 -32.57 -17.70 18.15
N GLU A 143 -32.85 -18.87 18.74
CA GLU A 143 -34.16 -19.56 18.63
C GLU A 143 -35.14 -19.19 19.76
N LYS A 144 -34.72 -18.35 20.71
CA LYS A 144 -35.52 -17.96 21.87
C LYS A 144 -35.92 -16.49 21.78
N LYS A 145 -37.05 -16.15 22.41
CA LYS A 145 -37.49 -14.77 22.58
C LYS A 145 -37.09 -14.24 23.96
N PHE A 146 -36.58 -13.03 24.00
CA PHE A 146 -36.16 -12.33 25.21
C PHE A 146 -36.63 -10.89 25.17
N SER A 147 -36.80 -10.29 26.35
CA SER A 147 -36.71 -8.84 26.49
C SER A 147 -35.27 -8.42 26.72
N LEU A 148 -34.94 -7.14 26.49
CA LEU A 148 -33.57 -6.65 26.73
C LEU A 148 -33.14 -6.88 28.19
N VAL A 149 -34.06 -6.67 29.13
CA VAL A 149 -33.81 -6.90 30.56
C VAL A 149 -33.54 -8.38 30.85
N GLN A 150 -34.34 -9.29 30.27
CA GLN A 150 -34.11 -10.73 30.44
C GLN A 150 -32.80 -11.18 29.79
N LEU A 151 -32.47 -10.65 28.61
CA LEU A 151 -31.20 -10.94 27.96
C LEU A 151 -30.03 -10.51 28.86
N LEU A 152 -30.08 -9.30 29.44
CA LEU A 152 -29.08 -8.84 30.38
C LEU A 152 -29.01 -9.68 31.66
N HIS A 153 -30.13 -10.11 32.22
CA HIS A 153 -30.13 -11.01 33.38
C HIS A 153 -29.57 -12.39 33.04
N CYS A 154 -29.76 -12.86 31.80
CA CYS A 154 -29.09 -14.07 31.34
C CYS A 154 -27.58 -13.87 31.31
N PHE A 155 -27.06 -12.72 30.84
CA PHE A 155 -25.62 -12.43 30.77
C PHE A 155 -24.97 -12.04 32.10
N PHE A 156 -25.73 -11.39 32.97
CA PHE A 156 -25.29 -10.81 34.24
C PHE A 156 -26.34 -11.07 35.33
N PRO A 157 -26.41 -12.29 35.89
CA PRO A 157 -27.44 -12.68 36.86
C PRO A 157 -27.45 -11.81 38.12
N GLU A 158 -26.33 -11.17 38.44
CA GLU A 158 -26.19 -10.25 39.59
C GLU A 158 -27.05 -8.99 39.41
N MET A 159 -27.49 -8.73 38.18
CA MET A 159 -28.30 -7.57 37.82
C MET A 159 -29.81 -7.82 37.95
N CYS A 160 -30.24 -9.01 38.39
CA CYS A 160 -31.67 -9.37 38.46
C CYS A 160 -32.55 -8.43 39.31
N GLU A 161 -31.97 -7.66 40.23
CA GLU A 161 -32.69 -6.68 41.06
C GLU A 161 -32.80 -5.27 40.44
N VAL A 162 -32.17 -5.01 39.29
CA VAL A 162 -32.22 -3.69 38.64
C VAL A 162 -33.57 -3.49 37.95
N LYS A 163 -34.33 -2.48 38.38
CA LYS A 163 -35.59 -2.14 37.71
C LYS A 163 -35.32 -1.55 36.31
N PRO A 164 -36.21 -1.79 35.31
CA PRO A 164 -36.08 -1.26 33.95
C PRO A 164 -35.77 0.25 33.85
N LYS A 165 -36.35 1.07 34.75
CA LYS A 165 -36.16 2.53 34.81
C LYS A 165 -34.72 2.98 35.11
N HIS A 166 -33.88 2.11 35.65
CA HIS A 166 -32.48 2.46 35.95
C HIS A 166 -31.58 2.35 34.72
N TYR A 167 -31.99 1.59 33.70
CA TYR A 167 -31.26 1.49 32.43
C TYR A 167 -31.39 2.76 31.57
N THR A 168 -32.44 3.57 31.79
CA THR A 168 -32.71 4.78 30.97
C THR A 168 -32.07 6.06 31.52
N ASN A 169 -31.73 6.10 32.81
CA ASN A 169 -31.31 7.34 33.49
C ASN A 169 -29.80 7.50 33.66
N HIS A 170 -29.01 6.50 33.27
CA HIS A 170 -27.57 6.47 33.48
C HIS A 170 -26.83 6.24 32.16
N LYS A 171 -25.56 6.68 32.12
CA LYS A 171 -24.68 6.40 30.98
C LYS A 171 -24.26 4.93 31.04
N ILE A 172 -24.68 4.17 30.03
CA ILE A 172 -24.44 2.72 29.91
C ILE A 172 -23.68 2.47 28.61
N LEU A 173 -22.78 1.51 28.64
CA LEU A 173 -22.03 1.07 27.47
C LEU A 173 -22.32 -0.40 27.18
N PHE A 174 -22.78 -0.71 25.97
CA PHE A 174 -22.81 -2.07 25.44
C PHE A 174 -21.60 -2.29 24.54
N ILE A 175 -20.88 -3.40 24.77
CA ILE A 175 -19.75 -3.79 23.92
C ILE A 175 -20.11 -5.07 23.19
N PHE A 176 -20.31 -4.97 21.87
CA PHE A 176 -20.58 -6.11 21.00
C PHE A 176 -19.29 -6.57 20.32
N ASP A 177 -18.71 -7.65 20.86
CA ASP A 177 -17.42 -8.16 20.37
C ASP A 177 -17.62 -9.26 19.30
N GLY A 178 -16.95 -9.11 18.16
CA GLY A 178 -16.84 -10.14 17.11
C GLY A 178 -18.03 -10.22 16.14
N LEU A 179 -18.43 -9.10 15.51
CA LEU A 179 -19.52 -9.07 14.52
C LEU A 179 -19.32 -10.04 13.35
N ASP A 180 -18.08 -10.32 12.97
CA ASP A 180 -17.71 -11.32 11.95
C ASP A 180 -18.12 -12.76 12.31
N GLU A 181 -18.49 -13.00 13.57
CA GLU A 181 -18.99 -14.28 14.06
C GLU A 181 -20.51 -14.28 14.24
N CYS A 182 -21.19 -13.17 13.94
CA CYS A 182 -22.64 -13.05 14.04
C CYS A 182 -23.33 -13.95 13.00
N ARG A 183 -24.27 -14.76 13.46
CA ARG A 183 -25.16 -15.57 12.60
C ARG A 183 -26.63 -15.16 12.72
N LEU A 184 -26.90 -14.07 13.45
CA LEU A 184 -28.23 -13.51 13.61
C LEU A 184 -28.61 -12.72 12.35
N PRO A 185 -29.86 -12.81 11.87
CA PRO A 185 -30.32 -12.03 10.72
C PRO A 185 -30.55 -10.57 11.14
N LEU A 186 -29.49 -9.75 11.15
CA LEU A 186 -29.55 -8.34 11.55
C LEU A 186 -30.26 -7.49 10.47
N ASP A 187 -31.58 -7.63 10.33
CA ASP A 187 -32.36 -6.92 9.32
C ASP A 187 -32.71 -5.49 9.78
N PHE A 188 -31.85 -4.54 9.41
CA PHE A 188 -32.07 -3.12 9.69
C PHE A 188 -33.19 -2.48 8.87
N GLN A 189 -33.82 -3.16 7.92
CA GLN A 189 -34.90 -2.57 7.11
C GLN A 189 -36.27 -3.07 7.58
N ASN A 190 -36.42 -4.38 7.77
CA ASN A 190 -37.71 -5.01 8.01
C ASN A 190 -38.01 -5.33 9.47
N ASN A 191 -37.01 -5.32 10.37
CA ASN A 191 -37.26 -5.61 11.79
C ASN A 191 -38.20 -4.59 12.44
N GLU A 192 -39.09 -5.11 13.29
CA GLU A 192 -40.08 -4.33 14.06
C GLU A 192 -39.40 -3.27 14.92
N ARG A 193 -40.05 -2.12 15.09
CA ARG A 193 -39.51 -1.02 15.91
C ARG A 193 -39.91 -1.20 17.37
N LEU A 194 -38.93 -1.22 18.25
CA LEU A 194 -39.12 -1.43 19.69
C LEU A 194 -38.62 -0.24 20.50
N TRP A 195 -39.41 0.17 21.49
CA TRP A 195 -39.06 1.24 22.44
C TRP A 195 -39.10 0.78 23.91
N ASP A 196 -39.78 -0.33 24.20
CA ASP A 196 -39.88 -0.90 25.54
C ASP A 196 -38.83 -2.00 25.75
N VAL A 197 -38.03 -1.84 26.81
CA VAL A 197 -36.99 -2.80 27.19
C VAL A 197 -37.53 -4.11 27.78
N THR A 198 -38.83 -4.19 28.05
CA THR A 198 -39.52 -5.35 28.64
C THR A 198 -40.26 -6.22 27.62
N GLU A 199 -40.35 -5.80 26.36
CA GLU A 199 -41.04 -6.53 25.29
C GLU A 199 -40.27 -7.76 24.81
N LEU A 200 -40.96 -8.89 24.59
CA LEU A 200 -40.36 -10.17 24.20
C LEU A 200 -40.23 -10.29 22.68
N THR A 201 -39.00 -10.32 22.17
CA THR A 201 -38.71 -10.48 20.74
C THR A 201 -37.47 -11.35 20.50
N SER A 202 -37.11 -11.61 19.24
CA SER A 202 -35.87 -12.30 18.92
C SER A 202 -34.64 -11.41 19.20
N VAL A 203 -33.48 -12.05 19.40
CA VAL A 203 -32.24 -11.35 19.73
C VAL A 203 -31.80 -10.39 18.62
N ASP A 204 -31.99 -10.74 17.35
CA ASP A 204 -31.64 -9.88 16.22
C ASP A 204 -32.48 -8.57 16.20
N VAL A 205 -33.77 -8.64 16.55
CA VAL A 205 -34.64 -7.47 16.64
C VAL A 205 -34.21 -6.58 17.82
N LEU A 206 -33.82 -7.14 18.97
CA LEU A 206 -33.26 -6.36 20.08
C LEU A 206 -31.98 -5.61 19.67
N LEU A 207 -31.05 -6.31 19.01
CA LEU A 207 -29.76 -5.74 18.63
C LEU A 207 -29.92 -4.64 17.57
N THR A 208 -30.72 -4.87 16.54
CA THR A 208 -30.98 -3.86 15.50
C THR A 208 -31.64 -2.61 16.08
N ASN A 209 -32.58 -2.74 17.03
CA ASN A 209 -33.21 -1.60 17.70
C ASN A 209 -32.28 -0.88 18.68
N LEU A 210 -31.39 -1.59 19.37
CA LEU A 210 -30.33 -0.97 20.15
C LEU A 210 -29.39 -0.17 19.26
N ILE A 211 -28.91 -0.76 18.16
CA ILE A 211 -27.94 -0.13 17.25
C ILE A 211 -28.54 1.12 16.60
N LYS A 212 -29.79 1.05 16.11
CA LYS A 212 -30.54 2.22 15.58
C LYS A 212 -30.83 3.30 16.63
N GLY A 213 -30.77 2.97 17.92
CA GLY A 213 -31.12 3.89 19.00
C GLY A 213 -32.60 4.00 19.32
N ASN A 214 -33.43 3.06 18.86
CA ASN A 214 -34.84 2.97 19.27
C ASN A 214 -34.94 2.50 20.72
N LEU A 215 -34.15 1.49 21.10
CA LEU A 215 -33.97 1.03 22.48
C LEU A 215 -32.76 1.71 23.10
N LEU A 216 -32.94 2.28 24.30
CA LEU A 216 -31.89 2.97 25.06
C LEU A 216 -31.08 3.98 24.21
N PRO A 217 -31.70 5.08 23.73
CA PRO A 217 -31.06 6.05 22.85
C PRO A 217 -29.80 6.70 23.45
N SER A 218 -29.74 6.83 24.78
CA SER A 218 -28.60 7.39 25.51
C SER A 218 -27.45 6.40 25.75
N ALA A 219 -27.60 5.12 25.40
CA ALA A 219 -26.56 4.12 25.60
C ALA A 219 -25.46 4.25 24.53
N LEU A 220 -24.22 4.15 24.97
CA LEU A 220 -23.05 4.04 24.11
C LEU A 220 -22.91 2.61 23.60
N LEU A 221 -22.47 2.47 22.36
CA LEU A 221 -22.26 1.18 21.71
C LEU A 221 -20.84 1.10 21.16
N TRP A 222 -20.13 0.03 21.50
CA TRP A 222 -18.84 -0.30 20.90
C TRP A 222 -18.93 -1.65 20.21
N ILE A 223 -18.79 -1.68 18.89
CA ILE A 223 -18.87 -2.89 18.07
C ILE A 223 -17.48 -3.19 17.52
N THR A 224 -17.00 -4.42 17.66
CA THR A 224 -15.74 -4.86 17.02
C THR A 224 -16.03 -5.81 15.86
N SER A 225 -15.28 -5.69 14.77
CA SER A 225 -15.49 -6.53 13.58
C SER A 225 -14.21 -6.69 12.74
N ARG A 226 -14.12 -7.76 11.97
CA ARG A 226 -13.26 -7.76 10.76
C ARG A 226 -13.81 -6.82 9.69
N PRO A 227 -12.96 -6.24 8.82
CA PRO A 227 -13.41 -5.36 7.74
C PRO A 227 -14.50 -5.97 6.85
N ALA A 228 -14.36 -7.26 6.49
CA ALA A 228 -15.28 -7.99 5.63
C ALA A 228 -16.72 -8.09 6.16
N ALA A 229 -16.92 -8.03 7.49
CA ALA A 229 -18.24 -8.16 8.13
C ALA A 229 -18.81 -6.82 8.61
N ALA A 230 -18.04 -5.73 8.48
CA ALA A 230 -18.44 -4.43 9.01
C ALA A 230 -19.67 -3.84 8.29
N ASN A 231 -19.91 -4.23 7.04
CA ASN A 231 -21.07 -3.84 6.24
C ASN A 231 -22.40 -4.46 6.69
N GLN A 232 -22.39 -5.41 7.64
CA GLN A 232 -23.62 -5.89 8.26
C GLN A 232 -24.32 -4.78 9.07
N ILE A 233 -23.57 -3.73 9.47
CA ILE A 233 -24.13 -2.55 10.12
C ILE A 233 -24.22 -1.42 9.10
N PRO A 234 -25.40 -0.81 8.90
CA PRO A 234 -25.54 0.34 8.01
C PRO A 234 -24.67 1.52 8.46
N PRO A 235 -23.96 2.21 7.54
CA PRO A 235 -23.09 3.34 7.89
C PRO A 235 -23.80 4.44 8.67
N GLU A 236 -25.09 4.68 8.41
CA GLU A 236 -25.92 5.66 9.11
C GLU A 236 -26.14 5.35 10.61
N CYS A 237 -25.89 4.09 11.04
CA CYS A 237 -25.98 3.69 12.44
C CYS A 237 -24.66 3.85 13.21
N VAL A 238 -23.58 4.27 12.54
CA VAL A 238 -22.24 4.38 13.10
C VAL A 238 -21.81 5.85 13.11
N ASP A 239 -21.47 6.37 14.29
CA ASP A 239 -20.99 7.75 14.40
C ASP A 239 -19.50 7.86 14.12
N GLN A 240 -18.73 6.82 14.49
CA GLN A 240 -17.30 6.78 14.31
C GLN A 240 -16.83 5.38 13.95
N VAL A 241 -16.00 5.27 12.92
CA VAL A 241 -15.27 4.05 12.59
C VAL A 241 -13.85 4.22 13.12
N THR A 242 -13.33 3.21 13.79
CA THR A 242 -11.93 3.16 14.22
C THR A 242 -11.27 1.91 13.65
N GLU A 243 -9.95 1.92 13.50
CA GLU A 243 -9.21 0.76 13.00
C GLU A 243 -8.02 0.44 13.90
N VAL A 244 -7.94 -0.83 14.34
CA VAL A 244 -6.78 -1.35 15.05
C VAL A 244 -5.72 -1.73 14.02
N ARG A 245 -4.60 -1.01 14.04
CA ARG A 245 -3.50 -1.22 13.09
C ARG A 245 -2.58 -2.36 13.48
N GLY A 246 -2.42 -2.68 14.76
CA GLY A 246 -1.50 -3.71 15.25
C GLY A 246 -0.27 -3.15 15.94
N PHE A 247 0.81 -3.95 16.00
CA PHE A 247 2.08 -3.53 16.58
C PHE A 247 2.98 -2.84 15.56
N SER A 248 3.39 -1.61 15.88
CA SER A 248 4.54 -0.94 15.28
C SER A 248 5.84 -1.68 15.63
N GLU A 249 6.92 -1.39 14.91
CA GLU A 249 8.22 -2.05 15.15
C GLU A 249 8.69 -1.94 16.62
N PRO A 250 8.58 -0.78 17.31
CA PRO A 250 8.89 -0.69 18.74
C PRO A 250 7.96 -1.52 19.63
N GLN A 251 6.66 -1.56 19.31
CA GLN A 251 5.67 -2.33 20.09
C GLN A 251 5.90 -3.84 19.98
N LYS A 252 6.41 -4.33 18.83
CA LYS A 252 6.80 -5.74 18.70
C LYS A 252 7.89 -6.10 19.71
N GLU A 253 8.91 -5.26 19.82
CA GLU A 253 10.02 -5.45 20.77
C GLU A 253 9.55 -5.34 22.22
N GLU A 254 8.70 -4.34 22.52
CA GLU A 254 8.08 -4.18 23.84
C GLU A 254 7.29 -5.44 24.24
N TYR A 255 6.51 -6.00 23.33
CA TYR A 255 5.76 -7.22 23.59
C TYR A 255 6.67 -8.41 23.93
N PHE A 256 7.72 -8.65 23.14
CA PHE A 256 8.67 -9.73 23.43
C PHE A 256 9.40 -9.51 24.76
N GLY A 257 9.80 -8.28 25.07
CA GLY A 257 10.48 -7.93 26.32
C GLY A 257 9.59 -8.04 27.56
N LYS A 258 8.28 -7.77 27.43
CA LYS A 258 7.28 -7.98 28.50
C LYS A 258 6.93 -9.46 28.71
N ARG A 259 6.81 -10.21 27.61
CA ARG A 259 6.34 -11.61 27.66
C ARG A 259 7.42 -12.59 28.12
N ILE A 260 8.70 -12.31 27.86
CA ILE A 260 9.82 -13.19 28.17
C ILE A 260 10.60 -12.59 29.35
N CYS A 261 10.62 -13.27 30.48
CA CYS A 261 11.26 -12.77 31.71
C CYS A 261 12.78 -12.58 31.57
N ASP A 262 13.46 -13.45 30.80
CA ASP A 262 14.89 -13.35 30.53
C ASP A 262 15.16 -12.37 29.38
N GLN A 263 15.71 -11.21 29.71
CA GLN A 263 16.04 -10.16 28.73
C GLN A 263 17.12 -10.58 27.72
N GLY A 264 18.04 -11.46 28.09
CA GLY A 264 19.03 -12.01 27.17
C GLY A 264 18.38 -12.92 26.13
N LEU A 265 17.43 -13.75 26.57
CA LEU A 265 16.62 -14.60 25.68
C LEU A 265 15.70 -13.76 24.79
N ALA A 266 15.03 -12.74 25.34
CA ALA A 266 14.17 -11.82 24.60
C ALA A 266 14.93 -11.12 23.46
N ASN A 267 16.12 -10.59 23.74
CA ASN A 267 16.97 -9.94 22.73
C ASN A 267 17.41 -10.91 21.63
N ARG A 268 17.74 -12.17 21.97
CA ARG A 268 18.06 -13.21 20.97
C ARG A 268 16.86 -13.53 20.07
N ILE A 269 15.66 -13.59 20.65
CA ILE A 269 14.41 -13.81 19.90
C ILE A 269 14.13 -12.65 18.97
N ILE A 270 14.23 -11.40 19.46
CA ILE A 270 14.04 -10.20 18.65
C ILE A 270 15.05 -10.18 17.48
N SER A 271 16.33 -10.46 17.75
CA SER A 271 17.37 -10.53 16.72
C SER A 271 17.08 -11.61 15.67
N HIS A 272 16.64 -12.80 16.10
CA HIS A 272 16.26 -13.88 15.18
C HIS A 272 15.06 -13.48 14.32
N MET A 273 14.02 -12.89 14.93
CA MET A 273 12.84 -12.43 14.19
C MET A 273 13.21 -11.37 13.16
N LYS A 274 14.04 -10.38 13.51
CA LYS A 274 14.53 -9.37 12.56
C LYS A 274 15.32 -9.97 11.40
N SER A 275 16.08 -11.05 11.64
CA SER A 275 16.84 -11.74 10.58
C SER A 275 15.95 -12.40 9.51
N SER A 276 14.66 -12.66 9.82
CA SER A 276 13.66 -13.16 8.87
C SER A 276 12.53 -12.14 8.70
N ARG A 277 12.70 -11.21 7.76
CA ARG A 277 11.73 -10.12 7.55
C ARG A 277 10.30 -10.63 7.32
N SER A 278 10.12 -11.72 6.57
CA SER A 278 8.79 -12.30 6.34
C SER A 278 8.11 -12.73 7.65
N LEU A 279 8.84 -13.32 8.61
CA LEU A 279 8.29 -13.64 9.94
C LEU A 279 8.01 -12.37 10.76
N TYR A 280 8.91 -11.39 10.70
CA TYR A 280 8.79 -10.15 11.46
C TYR A 280 7.66 -9.24 10.96
N ILE A 281 7.33 -9.27 9.66
CA ILE A 281 6.14 -8.62 9.10
C ILE A 281 4.88 -9.23 9.71
N MET A 282 4.80 -10.56 9.83
CA MET A 282 3.64 -11.23 10.43
C MET A 282 3.45 -10.84 11.91
N CYS A 283 4.53 -10.57 12.64
CA CYS A 283 4.48 -10.04 14.01
C CYS A 283 3.87 -8.64 14.15
N HIS A 284 3.46 -8.00 13.06
CA HIS A 284 2.54 -6.87 13.14
C HIS A 284 1.21 -7.25 13.82
N ILE A 285 0.78 -8.51 13.71
CA ILE A 285 -0.33 -9.06 14.48
C ILE A 285 0.17 -9.63 15.82
N PRO A 286 -0.41 -9.22 16.96
CA PRO A 286 -0.05 -9.73 18.27
C PRO A 286 -0.13 -11.26 18.41
N VAL A 287 -1.09 -11.93 17.75
CA VAL A 287 -1.18 -13.40 17.80
C VAL A 287 0.05 -14.10 17.21
N PHE A 288 0.68 -13.53 16.18
CA PHE A 288 1.92 -14.08 15.63
C PHE A 288 3.11 -13.82 16.57
N CYS A 289 3.15 -12.68 17.27
CA CYS A 289 4.12 -12.47 18.35
C CYS A 289 3.95 -13.50 19.48
N TRP A 290 2.73 -13.82 19.87
CA TRP A 290 2.45 -14.85 20.87
C TRP A 290 2.90 -16.24 20.43
N ILE A 291 2.59 -16.65 19.19
CA ILE A 291 3.05 -17.94 18.63
C ILE A 291 4.58 -17.98 18.57
N ALA A 292 5.21 -16.93 18.05
CA ALA A 292 6.67 -16.84 17.92
C ALA A 292 7.35 -16.89 19.30
N ALA A 293 6.85 -16.13 20.28
CA ALA A 293 7.37 -16.16 21.65
C ALA A 293 7.25 -17.57 22.25
N THR A 294 6.07 -18.20 22.15
CA THR A 294 5.83 -19.55 22.69
C THR A 294 6.78 -20.60 22.10
N VAL A 295 7.01 -20.53 20.79
CA VAL A 295 7.88 -21.49 20.09
C VAL A 295 9.35 -21.22 20.39
N LEU A 296 9.80 -19.98 20.22
CA LEU A 296 11.21 -19.62 20.32
C LEU A 296 11.72 -19.61 21.77
N GLU A 297 10.88 -19.26 22.75
CA GLU A 297 11.23 -19.33 24.18
C GLU A 297 11.59 -20.77 24.58
N ARG A 298 10.78 -21.74 24.17
CA ARG A 298 11.03 -23.17 24.45
C ARG A 298 12.25 -23.70 23.70
N MET A 299 12.40 -23.34 22.43
CA MET A 299 13.54 -23.83 21.63
C MET A 299 14.85 -23.24 22.13
N LEU A 300 14.95 -21.93 22.31
CA LEU A 300 16.19 -21.27 22.69
C LEU A 300 16.54 -21.40 24.18
N GLY A 301 15.57 -21.80 25.02
CA GLY A 301 15.75 -22.08 26.44
C GLY A 301 16.25 -23.50 26.76
N GLU A 302 16.09 -24.48 25.86
CA GLU A 302 16.51 -25.87 26.08
C GLU A 302 17.90 -26.19 25.48
N VAL A 303 18.75 -26.89 26.25
CA VAL A 303 20.16 -27.22 25.90
C VAL A 303 20.30 -28.16 24.67
N LYS A 304 19.20 -28.75 24.18
CA LYS A 304 19.15 -29.66 23.02
C LYS A 304 18.20 -29.17 21.92
N SER A 305 18.27 -27.90 21.56
CA SER A 305 17.44 -27.35 20.48
C SER A 305 17.90 -27.83 19.10
N GLY A 306 16.95 -28.30 18.28
CA GLY A 306 17.14 -28.46 16.84
C GLY A 306 17.26 -27.11 16.11
N GLU A 307 17.18 -27.13 14.78
CA GLU A 307 17.26 -25.92 13.95
C GLU A 307 16.12 -24.94 14.28
N ILE A 308 16.47 -23.66 14.47
CA ILE A 308 15.51 -22.59 14.80
C ILE A 308 14.61 -22.31 13.59
N PRO A 309 13.28 -22.19 13.75
CA PRO A 309 12.35 -21.92 12.65
C PRO A 309 12.68 -20.64 11.88
N LYS A 310 12.83 -20.75 10.56
CA LYS A 310 13.06 -19.63 9.63
C LYS A 310 11.84 -19.28 8.78
N THR A 311 10.91 -20.24 8.63
CA THR A 311 9.68 -20.09 7.82
C THR A 311 8.41 -20.16 8.67
N LEU A 312 7.27 -19.71 8.13
CA LEU A 312 5.99 -19.78 8.84
C LEU A 312 5.59 -21.23 9.06
N THR A 313 5.78 -22.09 8.07
CA THR A 313 5.42 -23.51 8.21
C THR A 313 6.20 -24.18 9.33
N GLN A 314 7.50 -23.89 9.48
CA GLN A 314 8.30 -24.39 10.59
C GLN A 314 7.77 -23.88 11.93
N MET A 315 7.48 -22.58 12.03
CA MET A 315 6.94 -21.97 13.25
C MET A 315 5.64 -22.66 13.69
N PHE A 316 4.70 -22.86 12.77
CA PHE A 316 3.42 -23.52 13.05
C PHE A 316 3.56 -25.03 13.30
N THR A 317 4.50 -25.69 12.64
CA THR A 317 4.82 -27.11 12.89
C THR A 317 5.34 -27.31 14.32
N HIS A 318 6.29 -26.49 14.75
CA HIS A 318 6.79 -26.53 16.13
C HIS A 318 5.71 -26.16 17.14
N PHE A 319 4.89 -25.15 16.83
CA PHE A 319 3.74 -24.77 17.66
C PHE A 319 2.78 -25.95 17.86
N LEU A 320 2.40 -26.66 16.79
CA LEU A 320 1.57 -27.87 16.88
C LEU A 320 2.23 -28.96 17.73
N ILE A 321 3.51 -29.25 17.51
CA ILE A 321 4.25 -30.27 18.27
C ILE A 321 4.28 -29.93 19.77
N PHE A 322 4.54 -28.67 20.13
CA PHE A 322 4.57 -28.24 21.52
C PHE A 322 3.19 -28.34 22.19
N GLN A 323 2.13 -28.10 21.44
CA GLN A 323 0.76 -28.20 21.94
C GLN A 323 0.35 -29.66 22.12
N LEU A 324 0.81 -30.57 21.24
CA LEU A 324 0.63 -32.01 21.40
C LEU A 324 1.43 -32.59 22.58
N ARG A 325 2.68 -32.16 22.80
CA ARG A 325 3.51 -32.63 23.93
C ARG A 325 2.96 -32.17 25.28
N HIS A 326 2.55 -30.91 25.37
CA HIS A 326 1.95 -30.37 26.59
C HIS A 326 0.67 -31.11 27.01
N LYS A 327 -0.07 -31.67 26.04
CA LYS A 327 -1.21 -32.56 26.28
C LYS A 327 -0.81 -33.87 26.97
N ASP A 328 0.29 -34.50 26.55
CA ASP A 328 0.73 -35.79 27.08
C ASP A 328 1.21 -35.68 28.53
N GLU A 329 1.86 -34.57 28.89
CA GLU A 329 2.31 -34.28 30.26
C GLU A 329 1.13 -33.98 31.21
N LYS A 330 0.09 -33.29 30.74
CA LYS A 330 -1.04 -32.83 31.58
C LYS A 330 -2.10 -33.90 31.87
N TYR A 331 -2.38 -34.80 30.94
CA TYR A 331 -3.45 -35.82 31.09
C TYR A 331 -2.93 -37.26 31.23
N GLY A 332 -1.62 -37.49 31.14
CA GLY A 332 -0.99 -38.80 31.35
C GLY A 332 -1.15 -39.37 32.77
N GLY A 333 -1.52 -38.55 33.75
CA GLY A 333 -1.70 -38.96 35.15
C GLY A 333 -3.00 -39.75 35.44
N SER A 334 -4.04 -39.61 34.62
CA SER A 334 -5.36 -40.23 34.90
C SER A 334 -5.54 -41.64 34.33
N MET A 335 -4.59 -42.15 33.55
CA MET A 335 -4.59 -43.50 33.00
C MET A 335 -3.21 -44.13 33.21
N LYS A 336 -2.95 -44.61 34.43
CA LYS A 336 -1.78 -45.46 34.69
C LYS A 336 -1.84 -46.69 33.78
N GLY A 337 -1.04 -46.71 32.71
CA GLY A 337 -0.66 -47.96 32.02
C GLY A 337 -0.68 -47.98 30.50
N GLN A 338 -1.30 -47.02 29.79
CA GLN A 338 -1.28 -47.00 28.31
C GLN A 338 -0.50 -45.80 27.77
N LYS A 339 0.75 -46.02 27.35
CA LYS A 339 1.41 -45.14 26.39
C LYS A 339 0.54 -45.14 25.12
N ARG A 340 -0.08 -44.01 24.79
CA ARG A 340 -0.81 -43.86 23.52
C ARG A 340 0.15 -44.13 22.36
N THR A 341 -0.30 -44.94 21.41
CA THR A 341 0.49 -45.24 20.22
C THR A 341 0.52 -44.02 19.29
N PRO A 342 1.61 -43.78 18.53
CA PRO A 342 1.69 -42.69 17.54
C PRO A 342 0.46 -42.61 16.62
N ASN A 343 -0.12 -43.75 16.26
CA ASN A 343 -1.31 -43.85 15.40
C ASN A 343 -2.53 -43.10 15.96
N GLN A 344 -2.76 -43.13 17.28
CA GLN A 344 -3.91 -42.44 17.90
C GLN A 344 -3.76 -40.91 17.90
N MET A 345 -2.52 -40.39 17.99
CA MET A 345 -2.27 -38.94 17.86
C MET A 345 -2.50 -38.47 16.42
N THR A 346 -2.09 -39.28 15.44
CA THR A 346 -2.28 -38.99 14.01
C THR A 346 -3.77 -38.89 13.65
N GLU A 347 -4.60 -39.83 14.10
CA GLU A 347 -6.06 -39.81 13.85
C GLU A 347 -6.72 -38.54 14.38
N HIS A 348 -6.31 -38.12 15.57
CA HIS A 348 -6.79 -36.92 16.24
C HIS A 348 -6.43 -35.61 15.52
N VAL A 349 -5.17 -35.46 15.10
CA VAL A 349 -4.71 -34.30 14.31
C VAL A 349 -5.40 -34.28 12.93
N LEU A 350 -5.59 -35.46 12.33
CA LEU A 350 -6.30 -35.60 11.06
C LEU A 350 -7.77 -35.18 11.16
N ALA A 351 -8.49 -35.62 12.20
CA ALA A 351 -9.87 -35.21 12.43
C ALA A 351 -9.99 -33.69 12.61
N LEU A 352 -9.08 -33.09 13.39
CA LEU A 352 -9.03 -31.65 13.60
C LEU A 352 -8.70 -30.88 12.31
N GLY A 353 -7.74 -31.36 11.52
CA GLY A 353 -7.41 -30.76 10.23
C GLY A 353 -8.53 -30.92 9.19
N LYS A 354 -9.26 -32.03 9.21
CA LYS A 354 -10.47 -32.23 8.38
C LYS A 354 -11.54 -31.19 8.71
N LEU A 355 -11.79 -30.95 9.99
CA LEU A 355 -12.71 -29.91 10.45
C LEU A 355 -12.23 -28.53 9.97
N ALA A 356 -10.94 -28.22 10.15
CA ALA A 356 -10.36 -26.95 9.73
C ALA A 356 -10.56 -26.71 8.22
N PHE A 357 -10.30 -27.72 7.39
CA PHE A 357 -10.49 -27.67 5.94
C PHE A 357 -11.96 -27.44 5.56
N GLN A 358 -12.89 -28.22 6.12
CA GLN A 358 -14.32 -28.08 5.82
C GLN A 358 -14.89 -26.71 6.22
N GLN A 359 -14.49 -26.18 7.38
CA GLN A 359 -14.95 -24.86 7.81
C GLN A 359 -14.28 -23.74 7.02
N LEU A 360 -13.03 -23.93 6.56
CA LEU A 360 -12.35 -22.98 5.67
C LEU A 360 -13.06 -22.89 4.32
N GLU A 361 -13.45 -24.03 3.72
CA GLU A 361 -14.22 -24.06 2.46
C GLU A 361 -15.61 -23.40 2.60
N LYS A 362 -16.24 -23.51 3.78
CA LYS A 362 -17.52 -22.85 4.07
C LYS A 362 -17.38 -21.36 4.43
N GLY A 363 -16.16 -20.87 4.66
CA GLY A 363 -15.91 -19.51 5.15
C GLY A 363 -16.36 -19.27 6.61
N ASN A 364 -16.49 -20.33 7.41
CA ASN A 364 -16.97 -20.24 8.80
C ASN A 364 -15.80 -20.04 9.78
N LEU A 365 -15.92 -19.04 10.66
CA LEU A 365 -14.97 -18.77 11.76
C LEU A 365 -15.29 -19.52 13.06
N ILE A 366 -16.59 -19.80 13.28
CA ILE A 366 -17.09 -20.57 14.43
C ILE A 366 -17.76 -21.86 13.96
N PHE A 367 -17.81 -22.87 14.81
CA PHE A 367 -18.44 -24.16 14.55
C PHE A 367 -19.04 -24.77 15.83
N TYR A 368 -19.96 -25.72 15.67
CA TYR A 368 -20.74 -26.30 16.76
C TYR A 368 -20.41 -27.78 17.01
N GLU A 369 -21.04 -28.37 18.03
CA GLU A 369 -20.86 -29.79 18.34
C GLU A 369 -21.23 -30.74 17.19
N GLU A 370 -22.19 -30.35 16.35
CA GLU A 370 -22.56 -31.14 15.16
C GLU A 370 -21.42 -31.21 14.15
N ASP A 371 -20.72 -30.10 13.91
CA ASP A 371 -19.56 -30.06 13.03
C ASP A 371 -18.45 -30.99 13.55
N LEU A 372 -18.22 -31.00 14.87
CA LEU A 372 -17.25 -31.90 15.52
C LEU A 372 -17.62 -33.37 15.33
N ARG A 373 -18.90 -33.73 15.56
CA ARG A 373 -19.40 -35.10 15.37
C ARG A 373 -19.27 -35.55 13.92
N ASN A 374 -19.56 -34.67 12.96
CA ASN A 374 -19.42 -34.96 11.53
C ASN A 374 -17.96 -35.23 11.11
N CYS A 375 -16.99 -34.68 11.84
CA CYS A 375 -15.57 -34.95 11.64
C CYS A 375 -15.02 -36.12 12.47
N GLY A 376 -15.85 -36.78 13.29
CA GLY A 376 -15.46 -37.92 14.13
C GLY A 376 -14.73 -37.52 15.41
N ILE A 377 -14.92 -36.28 15.91
CA ILE A 377 -14.29 -35.78 17.13
C ILE A 377 -15.28 -35.90 18.31
N ASP A 378 -14.91 -36.59 19.40
CA ASP A 378 -15.70 -36.56 20.64
C ASP A 378 -15.58 -35.18 21.29
N VAL A 379 -16.71 -34.55 21.57
CA VAL A 379 -16.82 -33.24 22.25
C VAL A 379 -16.12 -33.24 23.60
N ARG A 380 -16.01 -34.39 24.28
CA ARG A 380 -15.25 -34.51 25.55
C ARG A 380 -13.73 -34.39 25.34
N GLU A 381 -13.23 -34.78 24.18
CA GLU A 381 -11.82 -34.68 23.81
C GLU A 381 -11.43 -33.28 23.32
N MET A 382 -12.38 -32.37 23.07
CA MET A 382 -12.06 -30.98 22.68
C MET A 382 -11.32 -30.19 23.77
N SER A 383 -11.55 -30.54 25.04
CA SER A 383 -10.76 -30.03 26.18
C SER A 383 -9.26 -30.33 26.05
N VAL A 384 -8.90 -31.31 25.23
CA VAL A 384 -7.54 -31.82 25.04
C VAL A 384 -6.78 -31.02 23.95
N TYR A 385 -7.47 -30.26 23.09
CA TYR A 385 -6.85 -29.38 22.07
C TYR A 385 -6.72 -27.92 22.54
N SER A 386 -6.54 -27.74 23.85
CA SER A 386 -6.57 -26.48 24.62
C SER A 386 -5.62 -25.36 24.16
N GLY A 387 -4.89 -25.48 23.05
CA GLY A 387 -4.10 -24.40 22.46
C GLY A 387 -4.29 -24.17 20.96
N MET A 388 -5.07 -25.02 20.27
CA MET A 388 -5.38 -24.90 18.83
C MET A 388 -6.80 -24.35 18.59
N CYS A 389 -7.73 -24.70 19.47
CA CYS A 389 -9.10 -24.20 19.46
C CYS A 389 -9.33 -23.33 20.69
N THR A 390 -10.37 -22.49 20.63
CA THR A 390 -11.02 -21.91 21.80
C THR A 390 -12.40 -22.56 21.98
N GLN A 391 -12.69 -23.00 23.21
CA GLN A 391 -13.98 -23.55 23.62
C GLN A 391 -14.58 -22.56 24.60
N ILE A 392 -15.82 -22.17 24.37
CA ILE A 392 -16.54 -21.32 25.31
C ILE A 392 -17.58 -22.16 26.02
N PHE A 393 -17.47 -22.17 27.34
CA PHE A 393 -18.36 -22.87 28.23
C PHE A 393 -19.28 -21.87 28.92
N ARG A 394 -20.57 -22.19 28.97
CA ARG A 394 -21.52 -21.47 29.79
C ARG A 394 -22.30 -22.47 30.65
N GLN A 395 -21.95 -22.54 31.93
CA GLN A 395 -22.65 -23.32 32.94
C GLN A 395 -23.18 -22.39 34.01
N GLU A 396 -24.10 -21.50 33.63
CA GLU A 396 -24.83 -20.69 34.58
C GLU A 396 -26.30 -20.76 34.16
N PHE A 397 -27.11 -21.40 35.02
CA PHE A 397 -28.53 -21.83 34.87
C PHE A 397 -28.86 -23.08 34.02
N GLU A 398 -30.01 -23.68 34.33
CA GLU A 398 -30.66 -24.90 33.79
C GLU A 398 -30.92 -24.89 32.26
N LEU A 399 -30.35 -23.95 31.52
CA LEU A 399 -30.40 -23.87 30.07
C LEU A 399 -29.07 -24.38 29.49
N GLN A 400 -29.00 -25.66 29.15
CA GLN A 400 -27.90 -26.22 28.34
C GLN A 400 -27.95 -25.59 26.92
N LEU A 401 -27.37 -24.42 26.75
CA LEU A 401 -27.40 -23.63 25.50
C LEU A 401 -26.42 -24.12 24.41
N GLY A 402 -25.81 -25.29 24.57
CA GLY A 402 -24.84 -25.86 23.63
C GLY A 402 -23.43 -25.24 23.71
N LYS A 403 -22.46 -25.84 23.02
CA LYS A 403 -21.06 -25.38 22.99
C LYS A 403 -20.70 -24.76 21.64
N VAL A 404 -20.00 -23.64 21.66
CA VAL A 404 -19.42 -22.98 20.48
C VAL A 404 -17.91 -23.11 20.52
N PHE A 405 -17.33 -23.39 19.37
CA PHE A 405 -15.90 -23.54 19.17
C PHE A 405 -15.42 -22.64 18.04
N SER A 406 -14.15 -22.22 18.11
CA SER A 406 -13.44 -21.56 17.02
C SER A 406 -11.95 -21.94 17.09
N PHE A 407 -11.20 -21.77 16.01
CA PHE A 407 -9.75 -21.84 16.09
C PHE A 407 -9.19 -20.59 16.78
N VAL A 408 -8.02 -20.69 17.43
CA VAL A 408 -7.40 -19.52 18.11
C VAL A 408 -7.15 -18.38 17.12
N HIS A 409 -6.84 -18.70 15.87
CA HIS A 409 -6.69 -17.75 14.78
C HIS A 409 -6.96 -18.42 13.43
N LEU A 410 -7.36 -17.65 12.41
CA LEU A 410 -7.59 -18.16 11.05
C LEU A 410 -6.33 -18.84 10.48
N SER A 411 -5.14 -18.31 10.74
CA SER A 411 -3.88 -18.95 10.30
C SER A 411 -3.66 -20.35 10.89
N VAL A 412 -4.16 -20.62 12.11
CA VAL A 412 -4.11 -21.97 12.70
C VAL A 412 -5.05 -22.90 11.96
N GLN A 413 -6.24 -22.42 11.60
CA GLN A 413 -7.20 -23.16 10.77
C GLN A 413 -6.62 -23.45 9.38
N GLU A 414 -6.02 -22.46 8.71
CA GLU A 414 -5.38 -22.65 7.40
C GLU A 414 -4.20 -23.62 7.46
N PHE A 415 -3.37 -23.56 8.51
CA PHE A 415 -2.27 -24.50 8.72
C PHE A 415 -2.78 -25.94 8.92
N LEU A 416 -3.76 -26.15 9.79
CA LEU A 416 -4.33 -27.47 10.05
C LEU A 416 -5.06 -28.03 8.83
N ALA A 417 -5.73 -27.18 8.06
CA ALA A 417 -6.32 -27.54 6.78
C ALA A 417 -5.25 -27.98 5.78
N ALA A 418 -4.16 -27.22 5.63
CA ALA A 418 -3.04 -27.58 4.75
C ALA A 418 -2.40 -28.90 5.16
N LEU A 419 -2.23 -29.12 6.47
CA LEU A 419 -1.74 -30.37 7.03
C LEU A 419 -2.66 -31.55 6.71
N PHE A 420 -3.98 -31.41 6.87
CA PHE A 420 -4.94 -32.46 6.51
C PHE A 420 -4.90 -32.79 5.01
N VAL A 421 -4.87 -31.77 4.16
CA VAL A 421 -4.81 -31.92 2.70
C VAL A 421 -3.52 -32.65 2.29
N PHE A 422 -2.39 -32.26 2.89
CA PHE A 422 -1.09 -32.92 2.68
C PHE A 422 -1.10 -34.37 3.14
N ILE A 423 -1.54 -34.65 4.38
CA ILE A 423 -1.55 -36.02 4.93
C ILE A 423 -2.52 -36.91 4.13
N SER A 424 -3.68 -36.40 3.76
CA SER A 424 -4.66 -37.13 2.95
C SER A 424 -4.07 -37.55 1.60
N PHE A 425 -3.32 -36.66 0.96
CA PHE A 425 -2.65 -36.96 -0.31
C PHE A 425 -1.57 -38.03 -0.15
N ILE A 426 -0.66 -37.92 0.81
CA ILE A 426 0.43 -38.91 0.98
C ILE A 426 -0.06 -40.30 1.40
N THR A 427 -1.16 -40.37 2.17
CA THR A 427 -1.70 -41.63 2.72
C THR A 427 -2.66 -42.32 1.76
N THR A 428 -3.54 -41.56 1.10
CA THR A 428 -4.62 -42.11 0.25
C THR A 428 -4.47 -41.78 -1.24
N ASN A 429 -3.46 -41.00 -1.63
CA ASN A 429 -3.30 -40.47 -2.99
C ASN A 429 -4.53 -39.70 -3.51
N THR A 430 -5.33 -39.12 -2.59
CA THR A 430 -6.53 -38.36 -2.93
C THR A 430 -6.24 -36.87 -2.91
N ASN A 431 -6.42 -36.18 -4.04
CA ASN A 431 -6.40 -34.73 -4.09
C ASN A 431 -7.77 -34.17 -3.66
N VAL A 432 -7.92 -33.86 -2.38
CA VAL A 432 -9.16 -33.31 -1.82
C VAL A 432 -9.46 -31.87 -2.28
N LEU A 433 -8.52 -31.19 -2.94
CA LEU A 433 -8.73 -29.82 -3.45
C LEU A 433 -9.54 -29.78 -4.75
N GLN A 434 -9.63 -30.90 -5.48
CA GLN A 434 -10.40 -31.01 -6.73
C GLN A 434 -11.79 -31.59 -6.44
N GLN A 435 -12.85 -30.89 -6.87
CA GLN A 435 -14.19 -31.49 -6.87
C GLN A 435 -14.18 -32.66 -7.85
N LYS A 436 -14.65 -33.82 -7.39
CA LYS A 436 -14.72 -35.04 -8.20
C LYS A 436 -15.56 -34.77 -9.46
N HIS A 437 -14.94 -34.79 -10.64
CA HIS A 437 -15.68 -35.19 -11.84
C HIS A 437 -15.88 -36.72 -11.74
N PRO A 438 -17.13 -37.22 -11.77
CA PRO A 438 -17.38 -38.66 -11.80
C PRO A 438 -17.09 -39.16 -13.22
N GLY A 439 -15.82 -39.42 -13.51
CA GLY A 439 -15.39 -39.92 -14.81
C GLY A 439 -13.95 -40.42 -14.76
N PHE A 440 -13.80 -41.74 -14.85
CA PHE A 440 -12.57 -42.53 -14.92
C PHE A 440 -11.75 -42.69 -13.62
N PHE A 441 -11.69 -43.93 -13.16
CA PHE A 441 -10.75 -44.43 -12.15
C PHE A 441 -9.30 -44.12 -12.59
N SER A 442 -8.58 -43.26 -11.86
CA SER A 442 -7.14 -43.08 -12.08
C SER A 442 -6.41 -44.30 -11.50
N ILE A 443 -6.03 -45.25 -12.36
CA ILE A 443 -5.28 -46.46 -12.01
C ILE A 443 -3.82 -46.13 -11.59
N PHE A 444 -3.35 -44.91 -11.85
CA PHE A 444 -1.97 -44.48 -11.57
C PHE A 444 -1.88 -43.52 -10.37
N LYS A 445 -0.83 -43.70 -9.55
CA LYS A 445 -0.50 -42.80 -8.44
C LYS A 445 -0.16 -41.41 -8.99
N THR A 446 -0.74 -40.36 -8.40
CA THR A 446 -0.53 -38.98 -8.84
C THR A 446 0.83 -38.51 -8.31
N PRO A 447 1.72 -37.94 -9.14
CA PRO A 447 2.96 -37.36 -8.65
C PRO A 447 2.72 -36.20 -7.69
N MET A 448 3.59 -36.06 -6.67
CA MET A 448 3.51 -34.96 -5.70
C MET A 448 3.58 -33.58 -6.38
N SER A 449 4.43 -33.42 -7.40
CA SER A 449 4.54 -32.18 -8.16
C SER A 449 3.23 -31.78 -8.84
N VAL A 450 2.52 -32.74 -9.45
CA VAL A 450 1.20 -32.49 -10.07
C VAL A 450 0.17 -32.02 -9.03
N PHE A 451 0.17 -32.62 -7.84
CA PHE A 451 -0.69 -32.22 -6.74
C PHE A 451 -0.38 -30.79 -6.25
N LEU A 452 0.88 -30.49 -5.97
CA LEU A 452 1.31 -29.17 -5.50
C LEU A 452 1.04 -28.09 -6.57
N ASN A 453 1.31 -28.38 -7.84
CA ASN A 453 1.02 -27.48 -8.96
C ASN A 453 -0.49 -27.17 -9.06
N SER A 454 -1.35 -28.17 -8.84
CA SER A 454 -2.80 -27.95 -8.82
C SER A 454 -3.26 -27.02 -7.68
N ALA A 455 -2.57 -27.07 -6.53
CA ALA A 455 -2.83 -26.16 -5.42
C ALA A 455 -2.36 -24.73 -5.73
N VAL A 456 -1.21 -24.59 -6.41
CA VAL A 456 -0.72 -23.29 -6.92
C VAL A 456 -1.73 -22.66 -7.87
N ASP A 457 -2.26 -23.42 -8.83
CA ASP A 457 -3.27 -22.94 -9.77
C ASP A 457 -4.56 -22.51 -9.06
N LYS A 458 -5.04 -23.31 -8.09
CA LYS A 458 -6.25 -23.00 -7.31
C LYS A 458 -6.08 -21.71 -6.50
N ALA A 459 -4.89 -21.48 -5.91
CA ALA A 459 -4.61 -20.23 -5.21
C ALA A 459 -4.52 -19.03 -6.16
N LEU A 460 -3.92 -19.18 -7.35
CA LEU A 460 -3.85 -18.12 -8.35
C LEU A 460 -5.21 -17.72 -8.93
N GLN A 461 -6.19 -18.62 -8.93
CA GLN A 461 -7.58 -18.33 -9.28
C GLN A 461 -8.32 -17.52 -8.21
N SER A 462 -7.83 -17.51 -6.96
CA SER A 462 -8.40 -16.73 -5.87
C SER A 462 -8.20 -15.22 -6.10
N GLN A 463 -9.31 -14.48 -6.23
CA GLN A 463 -9.26 -13.03 -6.42
C GLN A 463 -8.76 -12.30 -5.16
N ASN A 464 -9.28 -12.68 -3.99
CA ASN A 464 -8.93 -12.04 -2.71
C ASN A 464 -7.70 -12.64 -2.01
N GLY A 465 -7.17 -13.77 -2.48
CA GLY A 465 -6.00 -14.42 -1.87
C GLY A 465 -6.31 -15.25 -0.62
N HIS A 466 -7.56 -15.69 -0.43
CA HIS A 466 -7.96 -16.49 0.74
C HIS A 466 -7.29 -17.87 0.86
N LEU A 467 -6.53 -18.30 -0.15
CA LEU A 467 -5.74 -19.53 -0.14
C LEU A 467 -4.24 -19.25 -0.07
N ASP A 468 -3.82 -17.98 0.02
CA ASP A 468 -2.41 -17.61 -0.06
C ASP A 468 -1.60 -18.21 1.10
N LEU A 469 -2.09 -18.06 2.34
CA LEU A 469 -1.42 -18.60 3.52
C LEU A 469 -1.56 -20.13 3.62
N PHE A 470 -2.72 -20.68 3.27
CA PHE A 470 -2.90 -22.13 3.08
C PHE A 470 -1.86 -22.73 2.10
N LEU A 471 -1.63 -22.09 0.94
CA LEU A 471 -0.66 -22.56 -0.05
C LEU A 471 0.77 -22.51 0.48
N ARG A 472 1.14 -21.41 1.17
CA ARG A 472 2.45 -21.28 1.84
C ARG A 472 2.70 -22.47 2.77
N PHE A 473 1.72 -22.81 3.61
CA PHE A 473 1.82 -23.96 4.52
C PHE A 473 1.90 -25.30 3.77
N LEU A 474 1.06 -25.52 2.76
CA LEU A 474 1.03 -26.77 2.00
C LEU A 474 2.38 -27.05 1.32
N LEU A 475 2.96 -26.02 0.70
CA LEU A 475 4.28 -26.13 0.06
C LEU A 475 5.40 -26.31 1.09
N GLY A 476 5.37 -25.58 2.20
CA GLY A 476 6.33 -25.78 3.29
C GLY A 476 6.27 -27.20 3.88
N LEU A 477 5.09 -27.79 4.02
CA LEU A 477 4.91 -29.17 4.52
C LEU A 477 5.47 -30.22 3.54
N SER A 478 5.59 -29.88 2.26
CA SER A 478 6.19 -30.75 1.26
C SER A 478 7.72 -30.90 1.39
N LEU A 479 8.38 -30.03 2.17
CA LEU A 479 9.81 -30.16 2.45
C LEU A 479 10.12 -31.32 3.40
N GLU A 480 11.14 -32.10 3.05
CA GLU A 480 11.60 -33.26 3.84
C GLU A 480 12.07 -32.88 5.25
N SER A 481 12.67 -31.69 5.42
CA SER A 481 13.07 -31.16 6.73
C SER A 481 11.86 -30.98 7.66
N ASN A 482 10.74 -30.44 7.13
CA ASN A 482 9.51 -30.23 7.89
C ASN A 482 8.77 -31.55 8.14
N GLN A 483 8.80 -32.48 7.18
CA GLN A 483 8.26 -33.84 7.39
C GLN A 483 9.03 -34.59 8.47
N THR A 484 10.34 -34.37 8.58
CA THR A 484 11.17 -34.98 9.63
C THR A 484 10.73 -34.55 11.02
N LEU A 485 10.31 -33.30 11.20
CA LEU A 485 9.73 -32.79 12.45
C LEU A 485 8.41 -33.50 12.80
N LEU A 486 7.65 -33.90 11.77
CA LEU A 486 6.35 -34.56 11.89
C LEU A 486 6.44 -36.10 11.87
N ARG A 487 7.63 -36.71 12.02
CA ARG A 487 7.81 -38.20 12.00
C ARG A 487 6.94 -38.96 13.00
N GLY A 488 6.47 -38.33 14.08
CA GLY A 488 5.52 -38.93 15.03
C GLY A 488 4.07 -38.99 14.50
N LEU A 489 3.74 -38.19 13.48
CA LEU A 489 2.43 -38.07 12.85
C LEU A 489 2.41 -38.65 11.42
N LEU A 490 3.57 -38.74 10.75
CA LEU A 490 3.72 -39.17 9.36
C LEU A 490 4.45 -40.53 9.25
N ILE A 491 3.99 -41.40 8.36
CA ILE A 491 4.79 -42.57 7.91
C ILE A 491 5.86 -42.05 6.95
N GLN A 492 7.14 -42.35 7.20
CA GLN A 492 8.25 -41.91 6.33
C GLN A 492 7.97 -42.27 4.88
N THR A 493 7.96 -41.25 4.02
CA THR A 493 7.95 -41.42 2.57
C THR A 493 9.37 -41.29 2.04
N GLY A 494 9.70 -42.05 0.99
CA GLY A 494 11.03 -42.01 0.36
C GLY A 494 11.36 -40.63 -0.23
N SER A 495 12.67 -40.35 -0.32
CA SER A 495 13.24 -39.09 -0.83
C SER A 495 12.52 -38.56 -2.08
N SER A 496 11.96 -37.36 -1.99
CA SER A 496 11.13 -36.73 -3.03
C SER A 496 11.80 -35.50 -3.67
N SER A 497 13.13 -35.39 -3.61
CA SER A 497 13.91 -34.23 -4.08
C SER A 497 13.52 -33.79 -5.50
N HIS A 498 13.28 -34.75 -6.41
CA HIS A 498 12.84 -34.50 -7.79
C HIS A 498 11.51 -33.73 -7.88
N SER A 499 10.55 -34.02 -6.99
CA SER A 499 9.24 -33.36 -6.98
C SER A 499 9.31 -31.90 -6.51
N ARG A 500 10.27 -31.58 -5.63
CA ARG A 500 10.51 -30.21 -5.16
C ARG A 500 11.04 -29.33 -6.29
N GLU A 501 12.05 -29.81 -7.01
CA GLU A 501 12.68 -29.08 -8.11
C GLU A 501 11.68 -28.79 -9.25
N GLU A 502 10.84 -29.77 -9.59
CA GLU A 502 9.74 -29.58 -10.54
C GLU A 502 8.74 -28.51 -10.07
N THR A 503 8.31 -28.56 -8.82
CA THR A 503 7.35 -27.60 -8.25
C THR A 503 7.95 -26.19 -8.19
N VAL A 504 9.22 -26.06 -7.79
CA VAL A 504 9.95 -24.78 -7.80
C VAL A 504 10.05 -24.21 -9.21
N LYS A 505 10.41 -25.04 -10.19
CA LYS A 505 10.46 -24.62 -11.60
C LYS A 505 9.09 -24.13 -12.07
N TYR A 506 8.04 -24.87 -11.75
CA TYR A 506 6.67 -24.51 -12.09
C TYR A 506 6.24 -23.17 -11.47
N ILE A 507 6.55 -22.93 -10.19
CA ILE A 507 6.26 -21.64 -9.52
C ILE A 507 7.01 -20.51 -10.23
N LYS A 508 8.28 -20.69 -10.61
CA LYS A 508 9.06 -19.67 -11.34
C LYS A 508 8.48 -19.39 -12.74
N GLU A 509 7.96 -20.41 -13.42
CA GLU A 509 7.22 -20.26 -14.68
C GLU A 509 5.93 -19.45 -14.45
N LYS A 510 5.15 -19.78 -13.41
CA LYS A 510 3.95 -19.01 -13.06
C LYS A 510 4.26 -17.56 -12.70
N ILE A 511 5.33 -17.26 -11.98
CA ILE A 511 5.75 -15.88 -11.71
C ILE A 511 6.05 -15.13 -13.02
N ARG A 512 6.63 -15.81 -14.02
CA ARG A 512 6.95 -15.22 -15.33
C ARG A 512 5.70 -14.92 -16.16
N GLU A 513 4.72 -15.82 -16.13
CA GLU A 513 3.45 -15.69 -16.86
C GLU A 513 2.46 -14.73 -16.19
N ASN A 514 2.49 -14.64 -14.85
CA ASN A 514 1.49 -13.92 -14.08
C ASN A 514 1.62 -12.40 -14.27
N SER A 515 0.50 -11.75 -14.57
CA SER A 515 0.43 -10.29 -14.74
C SER A 515 0.17 -9.54 -13.43
N SER A 516 -0.31 -10.20 -12.36
CA SER A 516 -0.60 -9.55 -11.07
C SER A 516 0.62 -9.58 -10.16
N PRO A 517 1.20 -8.42 -9.82
CA PRO A 517 2.33 -8.32 -8.90
C PRO A 517 2.03 -8.89 -7.51
N GLU A 518 0.82 -8.70 -6.98
CA GLU A 518 0.38 -9.18 -5.66
C GLU A 518 0.39 -10.70 -5.58
N LYS A 519 -0.10 -11.37 -6.63
CA LYS A 519 -0.06 -12.83 -6.72
C LYS A 519 1.38 -13.33 -6.84
N SER A 520 2.22 -12.62 -7.60
CA SER A 520 3.65 -12.95 -7.71
C SER A 520 4.37 -12.83 -6.36
N ILE A 521 4.08 -11.80 -5.55
CA ILE A 521 4.62 -11.65 -4.18
C ILE A 521 4.27 -12.87 -3.32
N ASN A 522 3.02 -13.35 -3.38
CA ASN A 522 2.64 -14.57 -2.67
C ASN A 522 3.46 -15.79 -3.13
N LEU A 523 3.68 -15.95 -4.44
CA LEU A 523 4.53 -17.01 -4.98
C LEU A 523 5.99 -16.92 -4.52
N PHE A 524 6.54 -15.72 -4.29
CA PHE A 524 7.86 -15.57 -3.65
C PHE A 524 7.85 -16.03 -2.19
N HIS A 525 6.79 -15.75 -1.42
CA HIS A 525 6.64 -16.34 -0.09
C HIS A 525 6.56 -17.87 -0.15
N CYS A 526 5.90 -18.44 -1.16
CA CYS A 526 5.90 -19.88 -1.41
C CYS A 526 7.30 -20.44 -1.73
N LEU A 527 8.10 -19.74 -2.54
CA LEU A 527 9.49 -20.11 -2.80
C LEU A 527 10.34 -20.05 -1.52
N ASN A 528 10.13 -19.05 -0.65
CA ASN A 528 10.78 -18.96 0.65
C ASN A 528 10.40 -20.15 1.55
N GLU A 529 9.13 -20.58 1.57
CA GLU A 529 8.70 -21.78 2.30
C GLU A 529 9.32 -23.07 1.74
N LEU A 530 9.74 -23.09 0.46
CA LEU A 530 10.47 -24.18 -0.18
C LEU A 530 12.01 -24.06 -0.04
N ASN A 531 12.49 -23.07 0.72
CA ASN A 531 13.91 -22.72 0.85
C ASN A 531 14.60 -22.41 -0.50
N ASP A 532 13.89 -21.87 -1.49
CA ASP A 532 14.46 -21.35 -2.73
C ASP A 532 14.54 -19.82 -2.68
N HIS A 533 15.75 -19.29 -2.61
CA HIS A 533 16.03 -17.86 -2.64
C HIS A 533 16.75 -17.42 -3.92
N SER A 534 16.79 -18.27 -4.94
CA SER A 534 17.66 -18.09 -6.11
C SER A 534 17.33 -16.81 -6.91
N LEU A 535 16.05 -16.54 -7.18
CA LEU A 535 15.60 -15.33 -7.88
C LEU A 535 15.86 -14.06 -7.05
N VAL A 536 15.70 -14.14 -5.73
CA VAL A 536 15.94 -13.03 -4.81
C VAL A 536 17.44 -12.70 -4.76
N GLN A 537 18.29 -13.71 -4.63
CA GLN A 537 19.75 -13.57 -4.61
C GLN A 537 20.28 -13.03 -5.94
N GLU A 538 19.70 -13.45 -7.07
CA GLU A 538 20.02 -12.95 -8.39
C GLU A 538 19.78 -11.43 -8.46
N VAL A 539 18.59 -10.96 -8.07
CA VAL A 539 18.26 -9.52 -8.03
C VAL A 539 19.08 -8.76 -6.99
N GLN A 540 19.32 -9.31 -5.81
CA GLN A 540 20.18 -8.70 -4.80
C GLN A 540 21.63 -8.54 -5.29
N THR A 541 22.13 -9.47 -6.10
CA THR A 541 23.45 -9.36 -6.74
C THR A 541 23.47 -8.20 -7.74
N TYR A 542 22.40 -8.00 -8.51
CA TYR A 542 22.26 -6.82 -9.38
C TYR A 542 22.25 -5.52 -8.58
N LEU A 543 21.48 -5.46 -7.49
CA LEU A 543 21.41 -4.29 -6.60
C LEU A 543 22.77 -4.01 -5.93
N SER A 544 23.50 -5.04 -5.51
CA SER A 544 24.80 -4.90 -4.82
C SER A 544 25.95 -4.54 -5.76
N ARG A 545 25.85 -4.91 -7.05
CA ARG A 545 26.84 -4.54 -8.09
C ARG A 545 26.66 -3.10 -8.59
N GLY A 546 25.45 -2.55 -8.47
CA GLY A 546 25.17 -1.15 -8.74
C GLY A 546 25.39 -0.31 -7.49
N GLY A 547 26.59 0.23 -7.30
CA GLY A 547 26.77 1.32 -6.34
C GLY A 547 25.77 2.45 -6.68
N ASN A 548 25.01 2.90 -5.68
CA ASN A 548 24.00 3.96 -5.72
C ASN A 548 23.62 4.46 -7.13
N HIS A 549 22.51 3.89 -7.62
CA HIS A 549 21.70 4.36 -8.74
C HIS A 549 22.08 3.84 -10.15
N HIS A 550 21.05 3.28 -10.79
CA HIS A 550 20.90 2.95 -12.21
C HIS A 550 21.10 1.46 -12.58
N LEU A 551 20.01 0.69 -12.43
CA LEU A 551 19.77 -0.53 -13.22
C LEU A 551 19.50 -0.22 -14.71
N HIS A 552 19.61 1.05 -15.11
CA HIS A 552 19.39 1.55 -16.46
C HIS A 552 20.21 0.75 -17.48
N GLY A 553 19.53 -0.09 -18.25
CA GLY A 553 20.12 -0.94 -19.30
C GLY A 553 20.19 -2.44 -18.97
N ALA A 554 19.91 -2.87 -17.74
CA ALA A 554 19.72 -4.29 -17.43
C ALA A 554 18.31 -4.73 -17.83
N ARG A 555 18.19 -5.55 -18.87
CA ARG A 555 16.91 -6.17 -19.25
C ARG A 555 16.53 -7.24 -18.24
N LEU A 556 15.69 -6.87 -17.27
CA LEU A 556 15.11 -7.81 -16.33
C LEU A 556 13.92 -8.54 -16.99
N SER A 557 13.84 -9.83 -16.75
CA SER A 557 12.66 -10.64 -17.08
C SER A 557 11.49 -10.30 -16.14
N PRO A 558 10.24 -10.63 -16.52
CA PRO A 558 9.07 -10.46 -15.65
C PRO A 558 9.22 -11.04 -14.25
N ALA A 559 9.92 -12.18 -14.14
CA ALA A 559 10.19 -12.81 -12.86
C ALA A 559 11.22 -12.04 -12.01
N GLN A 560 12.24 -11.46 -12.63
CA GLN A 560 13.22 -10.62 -11.95
C GLN A 560 12.60 -9.28 -11.51
N TRP A 561 11.69 -8.69 -12.29
CA TRP A 561 10.92 -7.52 -11.85
C TRP A 561 10.05 -7.82 -10.62
N SER A 562 9.38 -8.97 -10.65
CA SER A 562 8.56 -9.40 -9.51
C SER A 562 9.43 -9.71 -8.28
N ALA A 563 10.63 -10.25 -8.48
CA ALA A 563 11.62 -10.44 -7.41
C ALA A 563 12.12 -9.10 -6.85
N LEU A 564 12.33 -8.10 -7.71
CA LEU A 564 12.69 -6.75 -7.27
C LEU A 564 11.58 -6.11 -6.44
N ALA A 565 10.32 -6.20 -6.88
CA ALA A 565 9.17 -5.75 -6.10
C ALA A 565 9.15 -6.44 -4.73
N PHE A 566 9.34 -7.77 -4.70
CA PHE A 566 9.40 -8.53 -3.46
C PHE A 566 10.52 -8.05 -2.54
N VAL A 567 11.74 -7.84 -3.07
CA VAL A 567 12.90 -7.36 -2.30
C VAL A 567 12.63 -5.96 -1.73
N LEU A 568 12.15 -5.02 -2.55
CA LEU A 568 11.89 -3.65 -2.12
C LEU A 568 10.80 -3.59 -1.03
N LEU A 569 9.73 -4.39 -1.17
CA LEU A 569 8.65 -4.45 -0.18
C LEU A 569 9.00 -5.19 1.11
N ASN A 570 10.05 -6.01 1.09
CA ASN A 570 10.60 -6.71 2.25
C ASN A 570 11.93 -6.07 2.73
N SER A 571 12.26 -4.86 2.28
CA SER A 571 13.40 -4.12 2.83
C SER A 571 13.11 -3.61 4.25
N GLU A 572 14.16 -3.34 5.02
CA GLU A 572 14.06 -2.56 6.27
C GLU A 572 13.95 -1.05 5.98
N GLU A 573 14.49 -0.61 4.84
CA GLU A 573 14.45 0.79 4.43
C GLU A 573 13.03 1.21 4.04
N GLN A 574 12.61 2.39 4.52
CA GLN A 574 11.31 2.92 4.17
C GLN A 574 11.30 3.43 2.73
N LEU A 575 10.31 3.00 1.96
CA LEU A 575 10.03 3.52 0.62
C LEU A 575 9.38 4.91 0.72
N ASP A 576 10.20 5.95 0.91
CA ASP A 576 9.70 7.33 0.91
C ASP A 576 9.45 7.81 -0.52
N GLU A 577 10.46 7.69 -1.37
CA GLU A 577 10.44 8.11 -2.77
C GLU A 577 10.73 6.93 -3.69
N PHE A 578 9.81 6.67 -4.61
CA PHE A 578 10.01 5.78 -5.74
C PHE A 578 10.22 6.59 -7.01
N ASP A 579 11.40 6.47 -7.61
CA ASP A 579 11.73 7.08 -8.90
C ASP A 579 11.93 5.97 -9.93
N LEU A 580 11.01 5.88 -10.88
CA LEU A 580 11.01 4.83 -11.91
C LEU A 580 12.29 4.86 -12.77
N ARG A 581 12.90 6.05 -12.94
CA ARG A 581 14.13 6.25 -13.73
C ARG A 581 15.36 5.63 -13.07
N LYS A 582 15.34 5.37 -11.76
CA LYS A 582 16.42 4.63 -11.07
C LYS A 582 16.46 3.16 -11.53
N TYR A 583 15.36 2.66 -12.10
CA TYR A 583 15.17 1.30 -12.59
C TYR A 583 15.16 1.29 -14.12
N ASP A 584 13.97 1.18 -14.73
CA ASP A 584 13.74 1.21 -16.17
C ASP A 584 12.55 2.14 -16.45
N PRO A 585 12.73 3.22 -17.24
CA PRO A 585 11.68 4.19 -17.54
C PRO A 585 10.72 3.62 -18.61
N SER A 586 9.97 2.57 -18.25
CA SER A 586 9.02 1.89 -19.13
C SER A 586 7.69 1.60 -18.43
N GLU A 587 6.63 1.51 -19.22
CA GLU A 587 5.30 1.09 -18.75
C GLU A 587 5.34 -0.31 -18.14
N GLU A 588 6.07 -1.26 -18.73
CA GLU A 588 6.21 -2.61 -18.15
C GLU A 588 6.80 -2.57 -16.74
N CYS A 589 7.86 -1.78 -16.54
CA CYS A 589 8.48 -1.62 -15.24
C CYS A 589 7.50 -1.02 -14.22
N LEU A 590 6.76 0.03 -14.60
CA LEU A 590 5.72 0.63 -13.76
C LEU A 590 4.69 -0.42 -13.33
N LEU A 591 4.12 -1.16 -14.29
CA LEU A 591 3.08 -2.16 -14.01
C LEU A 591 3.58 -3.26 -13.06
N ARG A 592 4.84 -3.70 -13.21
CA ARG A 592 5.44 -4.71 -12.33
C ARG A 592 5.77 -4.18 -10.94
N LEU A 593 6.07 -2.88 -10.82
CA LEU A 593 6.42 -2.22 -9.57
C LEU A 593 5.25 -1.44 -8.95
N LEU A 594 4.02 -1.58 -9.45
CA LEU A 594 2.82 -0.96 -8.87
C LEU A 594 2.68 -1.19 -7.35
N PRO A 595 2.97 -2.38 -6.78
CA PRO A 595 2.95 -2.56 -5.33
C PRO A 595 3.93 -1.65 -4.58
N VAL A 596 5.10 -1.37 -5.18
CA VAL A 596 6.11 -0.46 -4.62
C VAL A 596 5.61 0.98 -4.71
N VAL A 597 5.03 1.36 -5.85
CA VAL A 597 4.39 2.68 -6.04
C VAL A 597 3.28 2.90 -5.02
N LYS A 598 2.40 1.91 -4.83
CA LYS A 598 1.30 1.93 -3.84
C LYS A 598 1.81 2.08 -2.39
N ALA A 599 2.97 1.49 -2.09
CA ALA A 599 3.60 1.57 -0.78
C ALA A 599 4.39 2.87 -0.54
N SER A 600 4.73 3.62 -1.60
CA SER A 600 5.59 4.81 -1.53
C SER A 600 4.80 6.08 -1.21
N ARG A 601 5.44 7.04 -0.51
CA ARG A 601 4.85 8.37 -0.26
C ARG A 601 4.89 9.25 -1.50
N LYS A 602 6.01 9.24 -2.20
CA LYS A 602 6.25 10.01 -3.42
C LYS A 602 6.57 9.07 -4.59
N ALA A 603 5.90 9.28 -5.73
CA ALA A 603 6.18 8.56 -6.97
C ALA A 603 6.61 9.55 -8.06
N ILE A 604 7.84 9.39 -8.54
CA ILE A 604 8.43 10.17 -9.64
C ILE A 604 8.45 9.30 -10.89
N LEU A 605 7.56 9.62 -11.82
CA LEU A 605 7.27 8.89 -13.05
C LEU A 605 7.50 9.75 -14.30
N SER A 606 8.33 10.78 -14.17
CA SER A 606 8.51 11.80 -15.19
C SER A 606 9.39 11.31 -16.35
N GLY A 607 8.96 11.49 -17.59
CA GLY A 607 9.72 11.09 -18.78
C GLY A 607 9.91 9.58 -18.93
N CYS A 608 8.90 8.78 -18.57
CA CYS A 608 8.95 7.32 -18.57
C CYS A 608 8.15 6.66 -19.71
N GLY A 609 7.73 7.43 -20.71
CA GLY A 609 6.97 6.92 -21.86
C GLY A 609 5.62 6.30 -21.45
N LEU A 610 5.00 6.85 -20.40
CA LEU A 610 3.74 6.33 -19.87
C LEU A 610 2.56 6.67 -20.78
N THR A 611 1.59 5.76 -20.84
CA THR A 611 0.41 5.86 -21.69
C THR A 611 -0.90 5.94 -20.88
N GLU A 612 -2.05 5.89 -21.54
CA GLU A 612 -3.35 5.77 -20.89
C GLU A 612 -3.46 4.52 -19.99
N GLU A 613 -2.86 3.38 -20.37
CA GLU A 613 -2.94 2.14 -19.56
C GLU A 613 -2.17 2.28 -18.24
N SER A 614 -1.04 2.99 -18.28
CA SER A 614 -0.31 3.40 -17.08
C SER A 614 -1.19 4.26 -16.15
N CYS A 615 -1.95 5.21 -16.71
CA CYS A 615 -2.86 6.07 -15.95
C CYS A 615 -4.00 5.27 -15.31
N LYS A 616 -4.60 4.32 -16.03
CA LYS A 616 -5.63 3.42 -15.51
C LYS A 616 -5.11 2.56 -14.36
N SER A 617 -3.87 2.08 -14.47
CA SER A 617 -3.22 1.32 -13.40
C SER A 617 -2.96 2.18 -12.16
N LEU A 618 -2.45 3.41 -12.33
CA LEU A 618 -2.28 4.37 -11.23
C LEU A 618 -3.63 4.77 -10.60
N THR A 619 -4.68 4.88 -11.41
CA THR A 619 -6.04 5.12 -10.95
C THR A 619 -6.50 4.03 -9.99
N SER A 620 -6.26 2.75 -10.32
CA SER A 620 -6.58 1.63 -9.42
C SER A 620 -5.80 1.71 -8.08
N VAL A 621 -4.57 2.23 -8.11
CA VAL A 621 -3.78 2.48 -6.88
C VAL A 621 -4.41 3.59 -6.05
N LEU A 622 -4.79 4.71 -6.67
CA LEU A 622 -5.43 5.85 -5.98
C LEU A 622 -6.82 5.52 -5.43
N GLN A 623 -7.53 4.59 -6.06
CA GLN A 623 -8.85 4.10 -5.63
C GLN A 623 -8.78 3.08 -4.50
N THR A 624 -7.59 2.58 -4.17
CA THR A 624 -7.40 1.64 -3.06
C THR A 624 -6.55 2.29 -1.98
N GLU A 625 -6.58 1.70 -0.79
CA GLU A 625 -5.80 2.19 0.34
C GLU A 625 -4.30 2.19 0.01
N ASN A 626 -3.68 3.39 0.01
CA ASN A 626 -2.30 3.62 -0.42
C ASN A 626 -1.58 4.67 0.47
N SER A 627 -0.25 4.72 0.34
CA SER A 627 0.62 5.66 1.09
C SER A 627 0.92 6.96 0.32
N MET A 628 0.45 7.07 -0.92
CA MET A 628 0.86 8.13 -1.85
C MET A 628 0.33 9.50 -1.40
N ARG A 629 1.20 10.50 -1.45
CA ARG A 629 0.91 11.92 -1.20
C ARG A 629 1.38 12.80 -2.35
N GLU A 630 2.41 12.37 -3.07
CA GLU A 630 3.01 13.14 -4.16
C GLU A 630 3.15 12.27 -5.40
N LEU A 631 2.67 12.77 -6.54
CA LEU A 631 2.71 12.07 -7.83
C LEU A 631 3.19 13.03 -8.92
N GLU A 632 4.36 12.73 -9.49
CA GLU A 632 4.98 13.52 -10.57
C GLU A 632 5.01 12.69 -11.86
N ILE A 633 4.16 13.01 -12.84
CA ILE A 633 4.03 12.27 -14.13
C ILE A 633 4.41 13.18 -15.30
N ASN A 634 5.34 14.11 -15.07
CA ASN A 634 5.72 15.12 -16.05
C ASN A 634 6.32 14.53 -17.33
N ASN A 635 6.20 15.22 -18.46
CA ASN A 635 6.83 14.82 -19.71
C ASN A 635 6.43 13.40 -20.17
N ASN A 636 5.14 13.06 -20.06
CA ASN A 636 4.55 11.85 -20.64
C ASN A 636 3.36 12.25 -21.53
N ASP A 637 3.21 11.64 -22.71
CA ASP A 637 2.09 11.92 -23.63
C ASP A 637 0.82 11.20 -23.16
N LEU A 638 0.26 11.65 -22.03
CA LEU A 638 -0.89 11.02 -21.39
C LEU A 638 -2.19 11.24 -22.17
N GLN A 639 -2.22 12.26 -23.04
CA GLN A 639 -3.41 12.76 -23.71
C GLN A 639 -4.53 13.13 -22.72
N ASN A 640 -5.69 13.54 -23.23
CA ASN A 640 -6.81 13.89 -22.36
C ASN A 640 -7.38 12.64 -21.64
N SER A 641 -7.43 11.48 -22.32
CA SER A 641 -7.97 10.24 -21.77
C SER A 641 -7.18 9.73 -20.56
N GLY A 642 -5.84 9.83 -20.58
CA GLY A 642 -5.01 9.42 -19.44
C GLY A 642 -5.30 10.26 -18.18
N VAL A 643 -5.48 11.58 -18.33
CA VAL A 643 -5.82 12.46 -17.21
C VAL A 643 -7.25 12.25 -16.72
N GLU A 644 -8.20 11.95 -17.62
CA GLU A 644 -9.56 11.56 -17.25
C GLU A 644 -9.57 10.33 -16.34
N GLN A 645 -8.77 9.31 -16.66
CA GLN A 645 -8.59 8.14 -15.78
C GLN A 645 -8.03 8.56 -14.43
N LEU A 646 -6.93 9.32 -14.39
CA LEU A 646 -6.33 9.78 -13.13
C LEU A 646 -7.33 10.58 -12.28
N CYS A 647 -8.15 11.43 -12.89
CA CYS A 647 -9.21 12.18 -12.20
C CYS A 647 -10.25 11.25 -11.57
N ALA A 648 -10.60 10.11 -12.20
CA ALA A 648 -11.47 9.12 -11.56
C ALA A 648 -10.84 8.53 -10.28
N GLY A 649 -9.50 8.49 -10.20
CA GLY A 649 -8.75 8.13 -8.99
C GLY A 649 -8.79 9.23 -7.93
N LEU A 650 -8.59 10.49 -8.32
CA LEU A 650 -8.67 11.66 -7.44
C LEU A 650 -10.05 11.84 -6.79
N LYS A 651 -11.11 11.40 -7.49
CA LYS A 651 -12.49 11.44 -7.00
C LYS A 651 -12.80 10.36 -5.96
N SER A 652 -11.90 9.40 -5.74
CA SER A 652 -12.08 8.35 -4.74
C SER A 652 -12.00 8.87 -3.31
N SER A 653 -12.76 8.28 -2.39
CA SER A 653 -12.63 8.53 -0.95
C SER A 653 -11.32 8.04 -0.35
N HIS A 654 -10.59 7.15 -1.04
CA HIS A 654 -9.29 6.63 -0.62
C HIS A 654 -8.11 7.47 -1.12
N CYS A 655 -8.36 8.48 -1.97
CA CYS A 655 -7.29 9.30 -2.50
C CYS A 655 -6.72 10.21 -1.41
N LYS A 656 -5.43 10.03 -1.10
CA LYS A 656 -4.70 10.84 -0.11
C LYS A 656 -3.73 11.83 -0.77
N LEU A 657 -3.84 12.02 -2.09
CA LEU A 657 -2.87 12.80 -2.85
C LEU A 657 -2.95 14.29 -2.48
N GLU A 658 -1.80 14.87 -2.15
CA GLU A 658 -1.63 16.28 -1.76
C GLU A 658 -0.94 17.08 -2.86
N ILE A 659 -0.04 16.45 -3.63
CA ILE A 659 0.72 17.08 -4.71
C ILE A 659 0.56 16.26 -6.00
N LEU A 660 0.13 16.92 -7.07
CA LEU A 660 0.05 16.36 -8.41
C LEU A 660 0.77 17.26 -9.40
N SER A 661 1.76 16.71 -10.11
CA SER A 661 2.47 17.40 -11.18
C SER A 661 2.27 16.65 -12.49
N LEU A 662 1.71 17.36 -13.48
CA LEU A 662 1.40 16.90 -14.84
C LEU A 662 2.01 17.86 -15.89
N ALA A 663 3.16 18.45 -15.58
CA ALA A 663 3.82 19.42 -16.45
C ALA A 663 4.33 18.76 -17.73
N ILE A 664 4.19 19.46 -18.87
CA ILE A 664 4.66 18.98 -20.19
C ILE A 664 4.00 17.63 -20.57
N SER A 665 2.69 17.46 -20.33
CA SER A 665 1.98 16.20 -20.58
C SER A 665 0.99 16.26 -21.75
N ASN A 666 1.15 17.28 -22.62
CA ASN A 666 0.33 17.50 -23.82
C ASN A 666 -1.17 17.59 -23.51
N LEU A 667 -1.52 18.27 -22.40
CA LEU A 667 -2.91 18.42 -21.96
C LEU A 667 -3.60 19.57 -22.70
N GLY A 668 -4.84 19.34 -23.14
CA GLY A 668 -5.71 20.37 -23.71
C GLY A 668 -6.78 20.85 -22.73
N GLU A 669 -7.59 21.83 -23.16
CA GLU A 669 -8.62 22.50 -22.36
C GLU A 669 -9.62 21.54 -21.69
N ASN A 670 -10.04 20.47 -22.37
CA ASN A 670 -11.03 19.51 -21.84
C ASN A 670 -10.59 18.78 -20.55
N THR A 671 -9.30 18.74 -20.25
CA THR A 671 -8.79 18.11 -19.02
C THR A 671 -9.11 18.93 -17.77
N CYS A 672 -9.27 20.24 -17.93
CA CYS A 672 -9.47 21.18 -16.85
C CYS A 672 -10.82 21.00 -16.15
N GLU A 673 -11.88 20.64 -16.88
CA GLU A 673 -13.20 20.32 -16.32
C GLU A 673 -13.12 19.15 -15.32
N ASN A 674 -12.42 18.08 -15.70
CA ASN A 674 -12.27 16.90 -14.85
C ASN A 674 -11.43 17.18 -13.59
N LEU A 675 -10.34 17.93 -13.72
CA LEU A 675 -9.56 18.39 -12.58
C LEU A 675 -10.38 19.32 -11.67
N ALA A 676 -11.11 20.28 -12.25
CA ALA A 676 -11.97 21.19 -11.52
C ALA A 676 -13.05 20.43 -10.72
N SER A 677 -13.69 19.43 -11.33
CA SER A 677 -14.67 18.59 -10.63
C SER A 677 -14.06 17.81 -9.45
N SER A 678 -12.79 17.41 -9.56
CA SER A 678 -12.06 16.73 -8.48
C SER A 678 -11.69 17.68 -7.33
N LEU A 679 -11.37 18.94 -7.64
CA LEU A 679 -11.09 20.00 -6.65
C LEU A 679 -12.34 20.42 -5.86
N GLN A 680 -13.53 20.25 -6.43
CA GLN A 680 -14.80 20.63 -5.79
C GLN A 680 -15.27 19.63 -4.73
N LEU A 681 -14.66 18.44 -4.66
CA LEU A 681 -15.07 17.40 -3.74
C LEU A 681 -14.61 17.68 -2.29
N PRO A 682 -15.48 17.46 -1.28
CA PRO A 682 -15.16 17.76 0.13
C PRO A 682 -14.00 16.93 0.68
N ASN A 683 -13.81 15.72 0.16
CA ASN A 683 -12.74 14.79 0.52
C ASN A 683 -11.43 15.04 -0.25
N SER A 684 -11.39 15.98 -1.20
CA SER A 684 -10.15 16.31 -1.89
C SER A 684 -9.10 16.83 -0.90
N LEU A 685 -7.88 16.32 -1.00
CA LEU A 685 -6.73 16.69 -0.16
C LEU A 685 -5.63 17.42 -0.95
N LEU A 686 -5.87 17.69 -2.23
CA LEU A 686 -4.89 18.30 -3.12
C LEU A 686 -4.58 19.74 -2.67
N ARG A 687 -3.30 20.01 -2.42
CA ARG A 687 -2.75 21.30 -2.01
C ARG A 687 -1.89 21.93 -3.09
N GLU A 688 -1.22 21.13 -3.90
CA GLU A 688 -0.40 21.62 -5.02
C GLU A 688 -0.78 20.93 -6.33
N LEU A 689 -1.00 21.75 -7.35
CA LEU A 689 -1.29 21.30 -8.71
C LEU A 689 -0.37 22.05 -9.68
N ASP A 690 0.48 21.29 -10.36
CA ASP A 690 1.36 21.81 -11.40
C ASP A 690 0.93 21.29 -12.77
N LEU A 691 0.46 22.22 -13.62
CA LEU A 691 0.03 21.97 -14.99
C LEU A 691 0.93 22.70 -16.00
N SER A 692 2.11 23.15 -15.57
CA SER A 692 2.99 24.00 -16.36
C SER A 692 3.27 23.41 -17.76
N THR A 693 3.37 24.30 -18.75
CA THR A 693 3.74 23.99 -20.14
C THR A 693 2.69 23.21 -20.93
N ASN A 694 1.48 22.98 -20.40
CA ASN A 694 0.35 22.44 -21.16
C ASN A 694 -0.45 23.54 -21.87
N ASP A 695 -1.04 23.25 -23.03
CA ASP A 695 -1.74 24.25 -23.84
C ASP A 695 -3.21 24.42 -23.41
N LEU A 696 -3.41 24.79 -22.14
CA LEU A 696 -4.74 24.87 -21.49
C LEU A 696 -5.58 26.04 -22.00
N ASN A 697 -4.95 27.13 -22.45
CA ASN A 697 -5.57 28.36 -22.95
C ASN A 697 -6.54 29.04 -21.92
N ASN A 698 -7.30 30.06 -22.35
CA ASN A 698 -8.23 30.76 -21.46
C ASN A 698 -9.41 29.88 -21.00
N SER A 699 -9.93 29.02 -21.89
CA SER A 699 -11.07 28.12 -21.64
C SER A 699 -10.73 27.09 -20.55
N GLY A 700 -9.56 26.44 -20.64
CA GLY A 700 -9.11 25.51 -19.60
C GLY A 700 -8.91 26.21 -18.24
N VAL A 701 -8.36 27.43 -18.25
CA VAL A 701 -8.21 28.23 -17.02
C VAL A 701 -9.57 28.67 -16.45
N GLU A 702 -10.55 28.97 -17.28
CA GLU A 702 -11.92 29.27 -16.83
C GLU A 702 -12.56 28.05 -16.14
N GLN A 703 -12.41 26.86 -16.71
CA GLN A 703 -12.90 25.62 -16.11
C GLN A 703 -12.21 25.33 -14.77
N LEU A 704 -10.88 25.45 -14.68
CA LEU A 704 -10.15 25.32 -13.41
C LEU A 704 -10.61 26.36 -12.38
N SER A 705 -10.86 27.59 -12.83
CA SER A 705 -11.36 28.68 -11.98
C SER A 705 -12.73 28.35 -11.37
N ALA A 706 -13.58 27.59 -12.06
CA ALA A 706 -14.84 27.09 -11.48
C ALA A 706 -14.59 26.15 -10.29
N GLY A 707 -13.56 25.29 -10.37
CA GLY A 707 -13.15 24.43 -9.26
C GLY A 707 -12.59 25.23 -8.07
N LEU A 708 -11.75 26.22 -8.33
CA LEU A 708 -11.15 27.11 -7.31
C LEU A 708 -12.20 27.94 -6.55
N LYS A 709 -13.35 28.24 -7.16
CA LYS A 709 -14.46 28.98 -6.53
C LYS A 709 -15.16 28.19 -5.42
N SER A 710 -15.00 26.86 -5.38
CA SER A 710 -15.67 26.00 -4.41
C SER A 710 -15.09 26.16 -3.01
N SER A 711 -15.96 26.23 -2.00
CA SER A 711 -15.57 26.23 -0.58
C SER A 711 -14.87 24.95 -0.13
N HIS A 712 -14.93 23.89 -0.92
CA HIS A 712 -14.25 22.62 -0.66
C HIS A 712 -12.83 22.54 -1.23
N CYS A 713 -12.44 23.49 -2.09
CA CYS A 713 -11.11 23.50 -2.68
C CYS A 713 -10.05 23.87 -1.64
N LYS A 714 -9.09 22.98 -1.40
CA LYS A 714 -7.99 23.17 -0.44
C LYS A 714 -6.66 23.55 -1.10
N LEU A 715 -6.68 23.87 -2.39
CA LEU A 715 -5.49 24.13 -3.18
C LEU A 715 -4.77 25.38 -2.67
N GLU A 716 -3.48 25.25 -2.36
CA GLU A 716 -2.60 26.30 -1.85
C GLU A 716 -1.64 26.80 -2.94
N ILE A 717 -1.21 25.92 -3.84
CA ILE A 717 -0.24 26.22 -4.90
C ILE A 717 -0.81 25.78 -6.25
N LEU A 718 -0.87 26.72 -7.19
CA LEU A 718 -1.26 26.46 -8.56
C LEU A 718 -0.19 26.98 -9.53
N ARG A 719 0.35 26.07 -10.35
CA ARG A 719 1.35 26.41 -11.37
C ARG A 719 0.76 26.22 -12.76
N LEU A 720 0.65 27.34 -13.49
CA LEU A 720 0.13 27.46 -14.84
C LEU A 720 1.18 28.11 -15.76
N SER A 721 2.46 27.91 -15.44
CA SER A 721 3.57 28.53 -16.16
C SER A 721 3.59 28.05 -17.62
N GLY A 722 3.51 28.95 -18.60
CA GLY A 722 3.49 28.58 -20.01
C GLY A 722 2.24 27.83 -20.46
N CYS A 723 1.06 28.22 -19.97
CA CYS A 723 -0.23 27.59 -20.31
C CYS A 723 -1.07 28.32 -21.36
N LEU A 724 -0.47 29.25 -22.11
CA LEU A 724 -1.14 30.11 -23.10
C LEU A 724 -2.23 31.00 -22.48
N VAL A 725 -2.04 31.43 -21.23
CA VAL A 725 -3.01 32.24 -20.49
C VAL A 725 -2.89 33.70 -20.92
N THR A 726 -4.02 34.33 -21.23
CA THR A 726 -4.09 35.75 -21.57
C THR A 726 -4.80 36.59 -20.50
N GLU A 727 -5.09 37.85 -20.79
CA GLU A 727 -5.88 38.76 -19.94
C GLU A 727 -7.24 38.16 -19.52
N GLU A 728 -7.90 37.44 -20.43
CA GLU A 728 -9.20 36.79 -20.18
C GLU A 728 -9.07 35.66 -19.15
N GLY A 729 -8.11 34.75 -19.31
CA GLY A 729 -7.85 33.69 -18.33
C GLY A 729 -7.45 34.25 -16.96
N CYS A 730 -6.67 35.34 -16.94
CA CYS A 730 -6.33 36.06 -15.70
C CYS A 730 -7.58 36.65 -15.01
N SER A 731 -8.55 37.13 -15.78
CA SER A 731 -9.82 37.64 -15.26
C SER A 731 -10.64 36.53 -14.58
N SER A 732 -10.67 35.33 -15.17
CA SER A 732 -11.30 34.15 -14.58
C SER A 732 -10.65 33.74 -13.25
N LEU A 733 -9.31 33.72 -13.20
CA LEU A 733 -8.56 33.44 -11.97
C LEU A 733 -8.81 34.50 -10.90
N ALA A 734 -8.74 35.79 -11.26
CA ALA A 734 -9.02 36.88 -10.33
C ALA A 734 -10.45 36.81 -9.77
N SER A 735 -11.42 36.40 -10.59
CA SER A 735 -12.79 36.13 -10.13
C SER A 735 -12.87 34.96 -9.17
N ALA A 736 -12.09 33.89 -9.37
CA ALA A 736 -12.07 32.75 -8.46
C ALA A 736 -11.45 33.09 -7.10
N LEU A 737 -10.38 33.90 -7.11
CA LEU A 737 -9.71 34.36 -5.89
C LEU A 737 -10.54 35.31 -5.03
N ARG A 738 -11.64 35.85 -5.57
CA ARG A 738 -12.64 36.60 -4.79
C ARG A 738 -13.55 35.71 -3.95
N SER A 739 -13.66 34.42 -4.27
CA SER A 739 -14.45 33.49 -3.47
C SER A 739 -13.82 33.30 -2.09
N ASN A 740 -14.65 33.26 -1.04
CA ASN A 740 -14.21 33.06 0.33
C ASN A 740 -14.85 31.77 0.89
N PRO A 741 -14.07 30.80 1.38
CA PRO A 741 -12.60 30.82 1.48
C PRO A 741 -11.88 30.49 0.16
N SER A 742 -10.86 31.28 -0.18
CA SER A 742 -9.80 30.86 -1.10
C SER A 742 -8.60 30.43 -0.27
N HIS A 743 -8.08 29.23 -0.54
CA HIS A 743 -6.92 28.68 0.14
C HIS A 743 -5.60 28.95 -0.60
N LEU A 744 -5.67 29.54 -1.80
CA LEU A 744 -4.51 29.72 -2.68
C LEU A 744 -3.54 30.76 -2.10
N LYS A 745 -2.27 30.35 -1.96
CA LYS A 745 -1.14 31.13 -1.45
C LYS A 745 -0.11 31.46 -2.53
N GLU A 746 0.06 30.57 -3.51
CA GLU A 746 0.98 30.78 -4.63
C GLU A 746 0.28 30.54 -5.97
N LEU A 747 0.41 31.51 -6.87
CA LEU A 747 -0.03 31.42 -8.26
C LEU A 747 1.16 31.74 -9.19
N ASP A 748 1.58 30.75 -9.98
CA ASP A 748 2.62 30.92 -10.99
C ASP A 748 2.01 30.96 -12.40
N LEU A 749 2.10 32.14 -13.02
CA LEU A 749 1.70 32.45 -14.39
C LEU A 749 2.89 32.89 -15.24
N THR A 750 4.12 32.58 -14.84
CA THR A 750 5.32 32.89 -15.65
C THR A 750 5.20 32.31 -17.06
N TYR A 751 5.87 32.94 -18.03
CA TYR A 751 5.84 32.50 -19.43
C TYR A 751 4.44 32.45 -20.08
N ASN A 752 3.49 33.28 -19.64
CA ASN A 752 2.18 33.47 -20.29
C ASN A 752 2.07 34.87 -20.95
N HIS A 753 0.87 35.28 -21.36
CA HIS A 753 0.60 36.65 -21.82
C HIS A 753 -0.52 37.32 -21.00
N PRO A 754 -0.35 37.49 -19.67
CA PRO A 754 -1.39 38.03 -18.80
C PRO A 754 -1.81 39.48 -19.12
N GLY A 755 -1.06 40.17 -19.98
CA GLY A 755 -1.26 41.58 -20.34
C GLY A 755 -1.18 42.53 -19.14
N GLU A 756 -1.29 43.84 -19.39
CA GLU A 756 -1.28 44.82 -18.29
C GLU A 756 -2.55 44.69 -17.43
N SER A 757 -3.69 44.39 -18.07
CA SER A 757 -4.97 44.32 -17.39
C SER A 757 -5.05 43.10 -16.46
N GLY A 758 -4.61 41.92 -16.91
CA GLY A 758 -4.61 40.71 -16.10
C GLY A 758 -3.63 40.78 -14.92
N VAL A 759 -2.43 41.34 -15.14
CA VAL A 759 -1.47 41.59 -14.04
C VAL A 759 -2.06 42.53 -13.01
N LYS A 760 -2.72 43.61 -13.43
CA LYS A 760 -3.37 44.56 -12.51
C LYS A 760 -4.49 43.89 -11.70
N LEU A 761 -5.35 43.09 -12.35
CA LEU A 761 -6.46 42.39 -11.69
C LEU A 761 -5.97 41.41 -10.60
N LEU A 762 -4.94 40.64 -10.91
CA LEU A 762 -4.36 39.66 -9.98
C LEU A 762 -3.54 40.34 -8.87
N SER A 763 -2.77 41.38 -9.19
CA SER A 763 -1.99 42.13 -8.18
C SER A 763 -2.91 42.81 -7.16
N ALA A 764 -4.05 43.33 -7.59
CA ALA A 764 -5.06 43.89 -6.68
C ALA A 764 -5.66 42.86 -5.70
N ARG A 765 -5.48 41.55 -5.93
CA ARG A 765 -5.87 40.51 -4.97
C ARG A 765 -4.86 40.38 -3.82
N LEU A 766 -3.57 40.62 -4.07
CA LEU A 766 -2.53 40.60 -3.02
C LEU A 766 -2.74 41.72 -1.97
N GLU A 767 -3.42 42.81 -2.37
CA GLU A 767 -3.75 43.93 -1.49
C GLU A 767 -5.03 43.70 -0.67
N ASP A 768 -5.83 42.66 -1.00
CA ASP A 768 -7.09 42.36 -0.33
C ASP A 768 -6.85 41.62 0.99
N PRO A 769 -7.21 42.19 2.17
CA PRO A 769 -6.96 41.56 3.48
C PRO A 769 -7.67 40.21 3.67
N HIS A 770 -8.66 39.90 2.84
CA HIS A 770 -9.40 38.65 2.87
C HIS A 770 -8.87 37.61 1.88
N CYS A 771 -7.89 37.96 1.04
CA CYS A 771 -7.19 37.04 0.16
C CYS A 771 -6.00 36.39 0.89
N ARG A 772 -5.74 35.11 0.62
CA ARG A 772 -4.58 34.38 1.17
C ARG A 772 -3.40 34.29 0.21
N LEU A 773 -3.52 34.89 -0.97
CA LEU A 773 -2.49 34.85 -1.98
C LEU A 773 -1.30 35.68 -1.50
N ASP A 774 -0.16 35.02 -1.27
CA ASP A 774 1.07 35.65 -0.80
C ASP A 774 2.04 35.89 -1.97
N THR A 775 2.03 34.98 -2.95
CA THR A 775 2.99 34.96 -4.07
C THR A 775 2.27 34.89 -5.41
N LEU A 776 2.50 35.90 -6.26
CA LEU A 776 2.07 35.93 -7.66
C LEU A 776 3.31 36.07 -8.55
N ARG A 777 3.51 35.13 -9.49
CA ARG A 777 4.60 35.20 -10.46
C ARG A 777 4.04 35.38 -11.86
N VAL A 778 4.46 36.45 -12.56
CA VAL A 778 3.99 36.80 -13.92
C VAL A 778 5.17 37.15 -14.85
N GLU A 779 6.38 36.75 -14.48
CA GLU A 779 7.60 37.09 -15.22
C GLU A 779 7.66 36.39 -16.59
N HIS A 780 8.49 36.93 -17.48
CA HIS A 780 8.73 36.38 -18.84
C HIS A 780 7.48 36.37 -19.73
N ALA A 781 6.56 37.30 -19.48
CA ALA A 781 5.37 37.52 -20.27
C ALA A 781 5.67 38.06 -21.68
N GLY A 782 4.80 37.78 -22.64
CA GLY A 782 4.88 38.36 -23.99
C GLY A 782 3.97 37.64 -24.99
N GLU A 783 3.66 38.29 -26.12
CA GLU A 783 2.76 37.73 -27.15
C GLU A 783 3.24 36.39 -27.71
N ILE A 784 4.57 36.18 -27.78
CA ILE A 784 5.16 34.91 -28.21
C ILE A 784 4.72 33.72 -27.36
N ARG A 785 4.25 33.96 -26.12
CA ARG A 785 3.76 32.94 -25.20
C ARG A 785 2.37 32.39 -25.56
N ILE A 786 1.70 32.96 -26.56
CA ILE A 786 0.40 32.47 -27.07
C ILE A 786 0.60 31.36 -28.12
N LYS A 787 1.82 31.17 -28.64
CA LYS A 787 2.12 30.07 -29.58
C LYS A 787 1.98 28.71 -28.89
N PRO A 788 1.36 27.70 -29.52
CA PRO A 788 1.20 26.38 -28.92
C PRO A 788 2.53 25.61 -28.79
N GLY A 789 2.53 24.61 -27.91
CA GLY A 789 3.64 23.69 -27.70
C GLY A 789 4.91 24.38 -27.20
N LEU A 790 6.07 23.79 -27.49
CA LEU A 790 7.36 24.32 -27.02
C LEU A 790 7.77 25.62 -27.72
N ARG A 791 7.11 25.99 -28.83
CA ARG A 791 7.39 27.22 -29.59
C ARG A 791 7.11 28.49 -28.80
N LYS A 792 6.26 28.43 -27.77
CA LYS A 792 6.13 29.53 -26.79
C LYS A 792 7.44 29.89 -26.12
N TYR A 793 8.44 29.01 -26.10
CA TYR A 793 9.76 29.26 -25.53
C TYR A 793 10.84 29.59 -26.58
N ALA A 794 10.44 29.89 -27.82
CA ALA A 794 11.37 30.19 -28.90
C ALA A 794 12.42 31.24 -28.49
N CYS A 795 13.68 30.95 -28.79
CA CYS A 795 14.80 31.86 -28.63
C CYS A 795 15.65 31.93 -29.89
N ASP A 796 16.15 33.12 -30.19
CA ASP A 796 17.06 33.32 -31.31
C ASP A 796 18.50 32.99 -30.89
N LEU A 797 19.20 32.24 -31.74
CA LEU A 797 20.59 31.85 -31.53
C LEU A 797 21.45 32.27 -32.72
N THR A 798 22.63 32.78 -32.44
CA THR A 798 23.60 33.24 -33.43
C THR A 798 24.95 32.59 -33.20
N LEU A 799 25.52 31.97 -34.21
CA LEU A 799 26.84 31.34 -34.15
C LEU A 799 27.92 32.40 -33.93
N ASP A 800 28.87 32.12 -33.02
CA ASP A 800 29.97 33.02 -32.69
C ASP A 800 31.21 32.75 -33.55
N PRO A 801 31.57 33.64 -34.49
CA PRO A 801 32.77 33.51 -35.30
C PRO A 801 34.07 33.48 -34.48
N ASN A 802 34.08 33.95 -33.23
CA ASN A 802 35.25 33.93 -32.37
C ASN A 802 35.53 32.54 -31.77
N THR A 803 34.54 31.65 -31.76
CA THR A 803 34.68 30.28 -31.25
C THR A 803 34.88 29.27 -32.38
N ALA A 804 34.39 29.58 -33.58
CA ALA A 804 34.37 28.66 -34.72
C ALA A 804 35.77 28.15 -35.12
N HIS A 805 35.90 26.84 -35.26
CA HIS A 805 37.10 26.24 -35.81
C HIS A 805 37.38 26.73 -37.25
N THR A 806 38.65 26.83 -37.66
CA THR A 806 39.04 27.41 -38.97
C THR A 806 38.53 26.63 -40.19
N HIS A 807 38.27 25.32 -40.07
CA HIS A 807 37.58 24.50 -41.09
C HIS A 807 36.04 24.59 -41.08
N LEU A 808 35.44 25.52 -40.32
CA LEU A 808 34.00 25.76 -40.31
C LEU A 808 33.71 27.10 -40.98
N SER A 809 32.82 27.11 -41.97
CA SER A 809 32.34 28.35 -42.60
C SER A 809 30.98 28.72 -42.03
N LEU A 810 30.83 29.97 -41.59
CA LEU A 810 29.58 30.53 -41.08
C LEU A 810 28.88 31.35 -42.18
N SER A 811 27.60 31.07 -42.41
CA SER A 811 26.77 31.71 -43.44
C SER A 811 25.36 32.01 -42.92
N GLU A 812 24.49 32.54 -43.78
CA GLU A 812 23.09 32.88 -43.46
C GLU A 812 22.98 33.76 -42.20
N ARG A 813 23.72 34.88 -42.18
CA ARG A 813 23.82 35.79 -41.02
C ARG A 813 24.28 35.08 -39.72
N ASN A 814 25.24 34.16 -39.84
CA ASN A 814 25.78 33.33 -38.76
C ASN A 814 24.74 32.38 -38.13
N ARG A 815 23.86 31.82 -38.94
CA ARG A 815 22.90 30.80 -38.49
C ARG A 815 23.20 29.42 -39.04
N LYS A 816 23.99 29.35 -40.10
CA LYS A 816 24.42 28.10 -40.72
C LYS A 816 25.91 27.90 -40.59
N VAL A 817 26.32 26.72 -40.16
CA VAL A 817 27.70 26.25 -40.14
C VAL A 817 27.87 25.07 -41.09
N THR A 818 28.90 25.13 -41.93
CA THR A 818 29.26 24.05 -42.85
C THR A 818 30.73 23.69 -42.68
N CYS A 819 31.05 22.40 -42.68
CA CYS A 819 32.45 21.96 -42.70
C CYS A 819 33.01 22.12 -44.11
N VAL A 820 34.15 22.81 -44.24
CA VAL A 820 34.82 23.04 -45.52
C VAL A 820 36.28 22.60 -45.46
N TRP A 821 36.83 22.19 -46.61
CA TRP A 821 38.22 21.74 -46.73
C TRP A 821 39.20 22.90 -46.56
N GLU A 822 38.84 24.09 -47.06
CA GLU A 822 39.67 25.29 -47.00
C GLU A 822 39.59 25.98 -45.63
N GLN A 823 40.73 26.42 -45.11
CA GLN A 823 40.77 27.18 -43.87
C GLN A 823 40.19 28.58 -44.07
N GLN A 824 39.19 28.91 -43.25
CA GLN A 824 38.57 30.22 -43.21
C GLN A 824 39.52 31.22 -42.54
N SER A 825 39.56 32.44 -43.08
CA SER A 825 40.43 33.54 -42.61
C SER A 825 39.90 34.20 -41.34
N TYR A 826 39.74 33.43 -40.27
CA TYR A 826 39.34 33.96 -38.97
C TYR A 826 40.54 34.48 -38.16
N PRO A 827 40.44 35.64 -37.49
CA PRO A 827 41.47 36.11 -36.58
C PRO A 827 41.73 35.11 -35.44
N ASP A 828 42.98 35.03 -34.97
CA ASP A 828 43.29 34.25 -33.78
C ASP A 828 42.52 34.79 -32.57
N HIS A 829 42.03 33.89 -31.73
CA HIS A 829 41.18 34.23 -30.60
C HIS A 829 41.31 33.15 -29.49
N PRO A 830 41.38 33.53 -28.20
CA PRO A 830 41.53 32.58 -27.10
C PRO A 830 40.38 31.57 -27.02
N GLU A 831 39.15 32.00 -27.33
CA GLU A 831 37.95 31.14 -27.31
C GLU A 831 37.79 30.24 -28.54
N ARG A 832 38.69 30.33 -29.54
CA ARG A 832 38.58 29.57 -30.80
C ARG A 832 38.94 28.12 -30.59
N PHE A 833 38.12 27.20 -31.08
CA PHE A 833 38.50 25.79 -31.14
C PHE A 833 39.62 25.57 -32.19
N ASP A 834 40.70 24.90 -31.79
CA ASP A 834 41.90 24.71 -32.64
C ASP A 834 42.01 23.31 -33.26
N VAL A 835 41.47 22.28 -32.59
CA VAL A 835 41.54 20.87 -33.02
C VAL A 835 40.14 20.32 -33.29
N CYS A 836 39.17 20.59 -32.42
CA CYS A 836 37.81 20.09 -32.56
C CYS A 836 37.00 21.00 -33.49
N LYS A 837 36.41 20.46 -34.57
CA LYS A 837 35.55 21.19 -35.52
C LYS A 837 34.21 21.59 -34.89
N GLN A 838 34.24 22.59 -34.01
CA GLN A 838 33.11 23.01 -33.20
C GLN A 838 32.92 24.52 -33.23
N VAL A 839 31.71 24.98 -32.91
CA VAL A 839 31.34 26.38 -32.76
C VAL A 839 30.30 26.52 -31.65
N LEU A 840 30.30 27.65 -30.93
CA LEU A 840 29.24 28.02 -29.98
C LEU A 840 28.36 29.13 -30.52
N CYS A 841 27.15 29.24 -29.98
CA CYS A 841 26.32 30.42 -30.07
C CYS A 841 26.79 31.51 -29.08
N ARG A 842 26.42 32.76 -29.38
CA ARG A 842 26.77 33.93 -28.57
C ARG A 842 25.90 34.07 -27.32
N GLU A 843 24.64 33.67 -27.44
CA GLU A 843 23.60 33.86 -26.45
C GLU A 843 23.77 32.90 -25.27
N SER A 844 23.66 33.45 -24.05
CA SER A 844 23.68 32.65 -22.83
C SER A 844 22.26 32.23 -22.44
N LEU A 845 22.06 30.94 -22.18
CA LEU A 845 20.79 30.34 -21.84
C LEU A 845 20.73 30.06 -20.33
N THR A 846 19.78 30.72 -19.65
CA THR A 846 19.55 30.64 -18.19
C THR A 846 18.07 30.45 -17.84
N ARG A 847 17.23 30.26 -18.84
CA ARG A 847 15.75 30.26 -18.76
C ARG A 847 15.18 29.07 -19.53
N ARG A 848 13.85 28.96 -19.58
CA ARG A 848 13.18 28.05 -20.51
C ARG A 848 13.38 28.54 -21.95
N CYS A 849 13.99 27.72 -22.77
CA CYS A 849 14.39 28.08 -24.14
C CYS A 849 14.11 26.93 -25.09
N TYR A 850 13.60 27.25 -26.28
CA TYR A 850 13.37 26.30 -27.35
C TYR A 850 13.97 26.83 -28.66
N TRP A 851 14.64 25.96 -29.42
CA TRP A 851 15.11 26.27 -30.76
C TRP A 851 15.13 25.01 -31.62
N GLU A 852 15.10 25.22 -32.93
CA GLU A 852 15.12 24.13 -33.90
C GLU A 852 16.35 24.25 -34.80
N VAL A 853 16.92 23.11 -35.18
CA VAL A 853 18.06 23.03 -36.06
C VAL A 853 17.84 21.99 -37.15
N GLU A 854 18.19 22.35 -38.37
CA GLU A 854 18.24 21.46 -39.51
C GLU A 854 19.68 21.04 -39.75
N TRP A 855 19.92 19.75 -39.98
CA TRP A 855 21.27 19.19 -40.14
C TRP A 855 21.37 18.32 -41.39
N SER A 856 22.58 18.13 -41.91
CA SER A 856 22.84 17.22 -43.05
C SER A 856 23.89 16.17 -42.70
N GLU A 857 23.70 14.93 -43.17
CA GLU A 857 24.59 13.76 -43.03
C GLU A 857 24.97 13.39 -41.59
N ARG A 858 25.86 14.15 -40.94
CA ARG A 858 26.30 13.88 -39.58
C ARG A 858 26.70 15.17 -38.86
N ALA A 859 25.98 15.45 -37.79
CA ALA A 859 26.22 16.60 -36.94
C ALA A 859 26.03 16.26 -35.46
N GLY A 860 26.49 17.14 -34.59
CA GLY A 860 26.07 17.12 -33.20
C GLY A 860 25.63 18.47 -32.71
N ILE A 861 24.58 18.42 -31.91
CA ILE A 861 23.90 19.54 -31.28
C ILE A 861 24.19 19.44 -29.80
N ALA A 862 24.65 20.52 -29.17
CA ALA A 862 25.13 20.46 -27.81
C ALA A 862 24.74 21.69 -27.00
N LEU A 863 24.71 21.52 -25.68
CA LEU A 863 24.79 22.61 -24.71
C LEU A 863 26.06 22.42 -23.87
N THR A 864 26.70 23.53 -23.50
CA THR A 864 27.88 23.49 -22.66
C THR A 864 28.02 24.73 -21.79
N TYR A 865 28.71 24.59 -20.65
CA TYR A 865 29.21 25.75 -19.92
C TYR A 865 30.30 26.49 -20.72
N LYS A 866 30.40 27.80 -20.49
CA LYS A 866 31.41 28.64 -21.17
C LYS A 866 32.84 28.12 -20.99
N GLY A 867 33.15 27.57 -19.81
CA GLY A 867 34.48 27.09 -19.43
C GLY A 867 34.89 25.71 -19.98
N ILE A 868 34.29 25.22 -21.07
CA ILE A 868 34.81 24.07 -21.81
C ILE A 868 36.16 24.40 -22.44
N ARG A 869 37.10 23.44 -22.45
CA ARG A 869 38.44 23.65 -22.99
C ARG A 869 38.36 23.84 -24.51
N ARG A 870 39.04 24.86 -25.04
CA ARG A 870 39.01 25.17 -26.49
C ARG A 870 40.23 24.64 -27.25
N LYS A 871 41.34 24.43 -26.53
CA LYS A 871 42.66 24.20 -27.12
C LYS A 871 43.22 22.81 -26.82
N GLY A 872 43.81 22.18 -27.84
CA GLY A 872 44.50 20.91 -27.77
C GLY A 872 43.61 19.68 -28.02
N ARG A 873 44.25 18.51 -28.03
CA ARG A 873 43.62 17.22 -28.34
C ARG A 873 43.32 16.43 -27.07
N SER A 874 42.20 16.74 -26.42
CA SER A 874 41.71 16.03 -25.23
C SER A 874 40.19 15.90 -25.24
N ASP A 875 39.65 14.91 -24.54
CA ASP A 875 38.19 14.74 -24.36
C ASP A 875 37.53 15.96 -23.68
N ASP A 876 38.28 16.72 -22.88
CA ASP A 876 37.81 17.98 -22.29
C ASP A 876 37.44 19.06 -23.32
N CYS A 877 37.86 18.91 -24.59
CA CYS A 877 37.56 19.86 -25.66
C CYS A 877 36.28 19.52 -26.43
N GLY A 878 35.87 18.25 -26.45
CA GLY A 878 34.75 17.79 -27.29
C GLY A 878 33.39 17.88 -26.60
N PHE A 879 32.37 18.33 -27.32
CA PHE A 879 30.99 18.33 -26.81
C PHE A 879 30.51 16.89 -26.50
N GLY A 880 29.95 16.72 -25.29
CA GLY A 880 29.50 15.45 -24.74
C GLY A 880 30.61 14.56 -24.19
N CYS A 881 31.89 14.88 -24.40
CA CYS A 881 33.03 14.07 -23.95
C CYS A 881 33.44 14.36 -22.49
N ASN A 882 32.85 15.36 -21.85
CA ASN A 882 33.17 15.81 -20.50
C ASN A 882 31.91 16.11 -19.69
N ILE A 883 32.07 16.45 -18.41
CA ILE A 883 30.97 16.78 -17.49
C ILE A 883 30.35 18.17 -17.76
N LYS A 884 30.99 19.01 -18.57
CA LYS A 884 30.56 20.41 -18.83
C LYS A 884 29.68 20.53 -20.09
N SER A 885 29.39 19.43 -20.78
CA SER A 885 28.65 19.46 -22.03
C SER A 885 27.77 18.24 -22.24
N TRP A 886 26.65 18.45 -22.93
CA TRP A 886 25.66 17.45 -23.29
C TRP A 886 25.44 17.55 -24.79
N SER A 887 25.49 16.43 -25.52
CA SER A 887 25.38 16.45 -26.98
C SER A 887 24.44 15.37 -27.50
N LEU A 888 23.56 15.74 -28.43
CA LEU A 888 22.88 14.83 -29.33
C LEU A 888 23.69 14.72 -30.62
N ILE A 889 24.03 13.49 -30.99
CA ILE A 889 24.70 13.16 -32.25
C ILE A 889 23.64 12.65 -33.21
N CYS A 890 23.55 13.30 -34.36
CA CYS A 890 22.60 13.00 -35.42
C CYS A 890 23.32 12.36 -36.61
N SER A 891 22.69 11.34 -37.19
CA SER A 891 23.15 10.64 -38.39
C SER A 891 21.93 10.09 -39.13
N ASP A 892 22.05 9.84 -40.43
CA ASP A 892 20.92 9.50 -41.33
C ASP A 892 19.93 8.46 -40.78
N ASN A 893 20.40 7.48 -39.99
CA ASN A 893 19.58 6.40 -39.46
C ASN A 893 19.64 6.24 -37.93
N SER A 894 20.26 7.17 -37.19
CA SER A 894 20.36 7.02 -35.74
C SER A 894 20.62 8.32 -34.98
N TYR A 895 20.11 8.37 -33.76
CA TYR A 895 20.42 9.40 -32.78
C TYR A 895 21.22 8.78 -31.62
N THR A 896 22.25 9.49 -31.15
CA THR A 896 23.03 9.06 -29.99
C THR A 896 23.24 10.24 -29.06
N VAL A 897 22.81 10.12 -27.82
CA VAL A 897 23.10 11.12 -26.78
C VAL A 897 24.45 10.80 -26.16
N ARG A 898 25.24 11.85 -25.87
CA ARG A 898 26.55 11.74 -25.26
C ARG A 898 26.73 12.78 -24.15
N HIS A 899 27.15 12.31 -22.98
CA HIS A 899 27.53 13.14 -21.84
C HIS A 899 28.62 12.43 -21.02
N ASN A 900 29.62 13.17 -20.55
CA ASN A 900 30.76 12.63 -19.80
C ASN A 900 31.37 11.38 -20.45
N ASN A 901 31.56 11.44 -21.78
CA ASN A 901 32.08 10.37 -22.62
C ASN A 901 31.22 9.09 -22.72
N LYS A 902 30.09 9.02 -22.01
CA LYS A 902 29.12 7.93 -22.11
C LYS A 902 28.17 8.18 -23.28
N ARG A 903 27.90 7.15 -24.08
CA ARG A 903 27.01 7.21 -25.25
C ARG A 903 25.79 6.34 -25.01
N THR A 904 24.62 6.87 -25.35
CA THR A 904 23.34 6.17 -25.30
C THR A 904 22.67 6.27 -26.66
N ALA A 905 22.50 5.14 -27.33
CA ALA A 905 21.78 5.07 -28.60
C ALA A 905 20.26 5.23 -28.37
N ILE A 906 19.60 6.01 -29.20
CA ILE A 906 18.15 6.23 -29.15
C ILE A 906 17.49 5.42 -30.24
N SER A 907 16.52 4.58 -29.87
CA SER A 907 15.67 3.83 -30.79
C SER A 907 14.53 4.72 -31.29
N ALA A 908 14.76 5.49 -32.36
CA ALA A 908 13.72 6.32 -32.98
C ALA A 908 13.65 6.10 -34.50
N PRO A 909 12.45 6.04 -35.12
CA PRO A 909 12.31 5.95 -36.57
C PRO A 909 12.86 7.23 -37.21
N SER A 910 13.89 7.07 -38.05
CA SER A 910 14.57 8.19 -38.70
C SER A 910 13.77 8.63 -39.93
N SER A 911 13.06 9.76 -39.84
CA SER A 911 12.35 10.34 -40.99
C SER A 911 12.51 11.86 -41.15
N SER A 912 13.27 12.53 -40.27
CA SER A 912 13.50 13.97 -40.36
C SER A 912 14.92 14.38 -39.99
N ASN A 913 15.43 15.36 -40.74
CA ASN A 913 16.73 16.02 -40.53
C ASN A 913 16.60 17.31 -39.68
N ARG A 914 15.49 17.48 -38.97
CA ARG A 914 15.23 18.63 -38.10
C ARG A 914 15.04 18.19 -36.67
N VAL A 915 15.76 18.82 -35.75
CA VAL A 915 15.75 18.53 -34.32
C VAL A 915 15.33 19.77 -33.54
N GLY A 916 14.38 19.61 -32.62
CA GLY A 916 14.01 20.60 -31.62
C GLY A 916 14.77 20.36 -30.33
N VAL A 917 15.25 21.43 -29.71
CA VAL A 917 15.95 21.39 -28.42
C VAL A 917 15.18 22.25 -27.43
N TYR A 918 14.80 21.68 -26.29
CA TYR A 918 14.14 22.39 -25.20
C TYR A 918 14.98 22.30 -23.93
N LEU A 919 15.36 23.46 -23.41
CA LEU A 919 16.05 23.61 -22.13
C LEU A 919 15.06 24.15 -21.11
N ASP A 920 14.84 23.43 -20.00
CA ASP A 920 14.26 23.97 -18.78
C ASP A 920 15.37 24.13 -17.75
N TRP A 921 16.06 25.26 -17.81
CA TRP A 921 17.22 25.54 -16.96
C TRP A 921 16.87 25.50 -15.46
N PRO A 922 15.78 26.13 -14.98
CA PRO A 922 15.37 26.03 -13.58
C PRO A 922 15.07 24.60 -13.12
N ALA A 923 14.42 23.79 -13.96
CA ALA A 923 14.12 22.40 -13.62
C ALA A 923 15.31 21.45 -13.82
N GLY A 924 16.42 21.93 -14.39
CA GLY A 924 17.58 21.10 -14.67
C GLY A 924 17.34 20.06 -15.75
N THR A 925 16.53 20.37 -16.78
CA THR A 925 16.19 19.41 -17.84
C THR A 925 16.57 19.92 -19.24
N LEU A 926 17.04 19.00 -20.09
CA LEU A 926 17.39 19.24 -21.50
C LEU A 926 16.77 18.13 -22.36
N SER A 927 15.79 18.47 -23.17
CA SER A 927 15.03 17.55 -24.02
C SER A 927 15.32 17.76 -25.49
N PHE A 928 15.39 16.66 -26.23
CA PHE A 928 15.55 16.62 -27.69
C PHE A 928 14.31 16.02 -28.35
N TYR A 929 13.92 16.59 -29.47
CA TYR A 929 12.74 16.16 -30.25
C TYR A 929 13.12 16.04 -31.73
N SER A 930 12.55 15.06 -32.42
CA SER A 930 12.52 15.02 -33.88
C SER A 930 11.34 15.85 -34.36
N VAL A 931 11.56 16.73 -35.34
CA VAL A 931 10.52 17.63 -35.88
C VAL A 931 10.12 17.17 -37.26
N SER A 932 8.86 16.75 -37.45
CA SER A 932 8.37 16.34 -38.77
C SER A 932 8.38 17.51 -39.77
N SER A 933 9.00 17.33 -40.94
CA SER A 933 9.09 18.39 -41.96
C SER A 933 7.74 18.81 -42.57
N HIS A 934 6.71 17.97 -42.47
CA HIS A 934 5.39 18.22 -43.09
C HIS A 934 4.33 18.67 -42.07
N THR A 935 4.32 18.05 -40.89
CA THR A 935 3.29 18.28 -39.87
C THR A 935 3.77 19.14 -38.71
N LEU A 936 5.08 19.42 -38.63
CA LEU A 936 5.74 20.14 -37.53
C LEU A 936 5.49 19.52 -36.14
N THR A 937 5.07 18.26 -36.11
CA THR A 937 4.84 17.50 -34.89
C THR A 937 6.17 17.15 -34.23
N LEU A 938 6.23 17.31 -32.91
CA LEU A 938 7.40 17.00 -32.09
C LEU A 938 7.30 15.57 -31.57
N THR A 939 8.23 14.72 -31.97
CA THR A 939 8.41 13.38 -31.38
C THR A 939 9.55 13.43 -30.38
N HIS A 940 9.28 13.15 -29.11
CA HIS A 940 10.32 13.11 -28.08
C HIS A 940 11.39 12.07 -28.41
N LEU A 941 12.66 12.46 -28.30
CA LEU A 941 13.81 11.58 -28.51
C LEU A 941 14.44 11.19 -27.17
N HIS A 942 14.80 12.17 -26.35
CA HIS A 942 15.48 11.93 -25.09
C HIS A 942 15.48 13.18 -24.20
N THR A 943 15.53 12.99 -22.87
CA THR A 943 15.71 14.07 -21.89
C THR A 943 16.87 13.76 -20.97
N LEU A 944 17.75 14.74 -20.77
CA LEU A 944 18.84 14.72 -19.81
C LEU A 944 18.48 15.55 -18.58
N HIS A 945 18.86 15.05 -17.41
CA HIS A 945 18.71 15.76 -16.15
C HIS A 945 20.08 16.18 -15.62
N SER A 946 20.22 17.43 -15.20
CA SER A 946 21.42 17.95 -14.57
C SER A 946 21.13 19.16 -13.71
N THR A 947 21.91 19.35 -12.64
CA THR A 947 21.88 20.59 -11.88
C THR A 947 22.77 21.61 -12.59
N PHE A 948 22.16 22.50 -13.36
CA PHE A 948 22.89 23.55 -14.06
C PHE A 948 23.37 24.62 -13.08
N THR A 949 24.67 24.86 -13.02
CA THR A 949 25.27 25.81 -12.06
C THR A 949 25.67 27.14 -12.69
N GLU A 950 25.77 27.18 -14.01
CA GLU A 950 26.22 28.33 -14.79
C GLU A 950 25.35 28.50 -16.05
N PRO A 951 25.39 29.67 -16.70
CA PRO A 951 24.76 29.85 -18.01
C PRO A 951 25.27 28.86 -19.05
N LEU A 952 24.35 28.29 -19.82
CA LEU A 952 24.66 27.36 -20.91
C LEU A 952 24.75 28.09 -22.25
N TYR A 953 25.53 27.52 -23.16
CA TYR A 953 25.68 28.00 -24.52
C TYR A 953 25.38 26.85 -25.46
N ALA A 954 24.51 27.09 -26.45
CA ALA A 954 24.29 26.16 -27.53
C ALA A 954 25.58 26.03 -28.37
N GLY A 955 25.85 24.84 -28.86
CA GLY A 955 27.05 24.54 -29.62
C GLY A 955 26.80 23.46 -30.66
N PHE A 956 27.59 23.50 -31.73
CA PHE A 956 27.46 22.58 -32.84
C PHE A 956 28.81 22.05 -33.28
N TRP A 957 28.80 20.81 -33.73
CA TRP A 957 29.92 20.21 -34.46
C TRP A 957 29.39 19.53 -35.71
N VAL A 958 30.15 19.59 -36.79
CA VAL A 958 29.77 19.03 -38.09
C VAL A 958 30.88 18.15 -38.63
N TYR A 959 30.49 17.06 -39.29
CA TYR A 959 31.42 16.19 -40.01
C TYR A 959 31.79 16.80 -41.37
N SER A 960 32.76 16.21 -42.08
CA SER A 960 33.16 16.71 -43.41
C SER A 960 31.97 16.74 -44.37
N ASP A 961 31.80 17.84 -45.12
CA ASP A 961 30.71 18.10 -46.06
C ASP A 961 29.29 18.17 -45.44
N SER A 962 29.21 18.11 -44.10
CA SER A 962 27.97 18.26 -43.34
C SER A 962 27.70 19.72 -42.92
N SER A 963 26.44 20.03 -42.61
CA SER A 963 26.02 21.36 -42.17
C SER A 963 24.97 21.31 -41.04
N VAL A 964 24.87 22.39 -40.29
CA VAL A 964 23.80 22.66 -39.32
C VAL A 964 23.31 24.08 -39.54
N CYS A 965 22.00 24.28 -39.65
CA CYS A 965 21.35 25.58 -39.71
C CYS A 965 20.37 25.75 -38.54
N VAL A 966 20.47 26.87 -37.82
CA VAL A 966 19.51 27.26 -36.78
C VAL A 966 18.27 27.86 -37.46
N CYS A 967 17.13 27.17 -37.36
CA CYS A 967 15.88 27.53 -38.01
C CYS A 967 15.21 28.75 -37.35
N GLU A 968 14.39 29.49 -38.10
CA GLU A 968 13.43 30.43 -37.51
C GLU A 968 12.24 29.64 -36.98
N VAL A 969 11.89 29.89 -35.72
CA VAL A 969 10.71 29.29 -35.10
C VAL A 969 9.57 30.29 -35.22
N GLU A 970 8.81 30.17 -36.30
CA GLU A 970 7.63 30.99 -36.60
C GLU A 970 6.51 30.88 -35.58
#